data_AF-A0A9D5FVF9-F1
#
_entry.id   AF-A0A9D5FVF9-F1
#
_cell.length_a   1.000
_cell.length_b   1.000
_cell.length_c   1.000
_cell.angle_alpha   90.00
_cell.angle_beta   90.00
_cell.angle_gamma   90.00
#
_symmetry.space_group_name_H-M   'P 1'
#
loop_
_entity.id
_entity.type
_entity.pdbx_description
1 polymer ?
#
loop_
_entity_poly.entity_id
_entity_poly.type
_entity_poly.pdbx_seq_one_letter_code
_entity_poly.pdbx_strand_id
1 'polypeptide(L)'
;MSTTYKPLTIYKASAGSGKTFTLAIEYISLLIANPQNFRYILAVTFTNKATQEMKQRILSQLYGIANGLPESDNYFQKIKERHPDFNEQEIRNRATEALYLIVHQYHWFRVETIDSFFQRILRNLAHELGLTANMQVILNDLDVKDEAVDNIIENISQDNDPLLSWIMDFVNEKLEQDKSWNVIKPIKEFGKNILKDFYKDHQKELHSIMNNPAFFKDYTSKLRKKRDEAIDLMTQYAKKFKDFVDVNNLTEKDFYQGGKGVPGYFKKLENADLFTQKSKILNSYVTKGINNSEELVKKDNIDKSESKLIIKEVGPLLLKAEEDRKQAAITVNSVDLALKNINELRLLGRIEAEFQSINEANGQYPLSNTQKLLNALIDKQDSPFIYEKIGGQLRYIMIDEFQDTSYIQWTNFKVLLDDCIAHQAGSLIVGDVKQSIYRWRDGDWHLLNSLNEKSNSAIQVKHLNTNYRSQRNIIHFNNTFFTATTQLVSNKIKAELEKDQIPTEIIQQVDEITMAYEDVSQQIPVNKEDMGLVKITLLPSNDYENEMICQVKETIEYLLSNNIKTSDIAIIARKNNHIQILASYFQQNPIEVNGKQQMVNMVSNEAFQLNSSMAVRTIITAMRVLIHPQDKLTMASLVKMSQRIIHSDENIDDASLFARKSEEELKHLLPAEMNDAWDELISTPLIDLAEQLYSIFKLNRLDNESAYICTFFDKLTEYLQKHVAGIEEFLQEWDNTIYKNSINSDDIDGIRILTIHKSKGLEFDNVIVPFCDWDVEKNTNILWTETECAPYNELPVIPVNLSREKLKESIFRNQYLNEHINNNVDSLNLLYVTFTRAAKNLFIIGRTRSAKYISKLLHEVIKCEYTNNNGENTKFQEELENCLFEEDEDKTIRFEYGSLCPSEEIEERNTKNVFLQKEIELNIKGQSYHSEPHFKQSNASKDFVTPADELEEKQKKQAYIETGNILHALFASIRNSEDIDKAIDQLEFDGVLYNKPMTRQELRNYIDRALENKQIAEWFSSQWKVFNECSILYYDEEQGQVRERRPDRVIYDGKQMTVIDFKTGKQLERHQEQVRQYMNLLYDMGYQNISGYLWYIQNNNIVKVSL
;
A
#
# COMPACT_ATOMS: atom_id res chain seq x y z
N MET A 1 1.92 12.93 -48.35
CA MET A 1 1.68 13.75 -47.14
C MET A 1 2.31 13.01 -45.98
N SER A 2 3.38 13.56 -45.40
CA SER A 2 4.11 12.97 -44.27
C SER A 2 3.25 13.09 -43.01
N THR A 3 2.61 12.00 -42.58
CA THR A 3 2.02 11.92 -41.24
C THR A 3 3.13 12.04 -40.22
N THR A 4 3.20 13.17 -39.51
CA THR A 4 4.07 13.39 -38.35
C THR A 4 3.76 12.34 -37.28
N TYR A 5 4.58 11.30 -37.21
CA TYR A 5 4.55 10.30 -36.16
C TYR A 5 4.89 10.98 -34.83
N LYS A 6 3.96 10.94 -33.86
CA LYS A 6 4.15 11.48 -32.52
C LYS A 6 4.62 10.35 -31.58
N PRO A 7 5.82 10.44 -30.99
CA PRO A 7 6.45 9.33 -30.25
C PRO A 7 5.88 9.09 -28.85
N LEU A 8 5.07 10.00 -28.29
CA LEU A 8 4.42 9.81 -26.99
C LEU A 8 2.90 9.86 -27.13
N THR A 9 2.21 8.78 -26.78
CA THR A 9 0.74 8.73 -26.74
C THR A 9 0.24 8.77 -25.29
N ILE A 10 -0.71 9.66 -25.00
CA ILE A 10 -1.36 9.77 -23.70
C ILE A 10 -2.82 9.39 -23.86
N TYR A 11 -3.25 8.34 -23.15
CA TYR A 11 -4.64 7.94 -23.05
C TYR A 11 -5.27 8.50 -21.78
N LYS A 12 -6.19 9.46 -21.95
CA LYS A 12 -7.10 9.91 -20.89
C LYS A 12 -8.32 9.01 -20.90
N ALA A 13 -8.54 8.29 -19.82
CA ALA A 13 -9.42 7.12 -19.87
C ALA A 13 -10.24 6.96 -18.59
N SER A 14 -11.52 7.33 -18.67
CA SER A 14 -12.48 7.25 -17.57
C SER A 14 -12.68 5.81 -17.06
N ALA A 15 -13.29 5.63 -15.89
CA ALA A 15 -13.47 4.31 -15.28
C ALA A 15 -14.18 3.31 -16.20
N GLY A 16 -13.69 2.07 -16.31
CA GLY A 16 -14.31 1.04 -17.15
C GLY A 16 -14.19 1.28 -18.67
N SER A 17 -13.37 2.25 -19.11
CA SER A 17 -13.18 2.55 -20.54
C SER A 17 -12.20 1.65 -21.29
N GLY A 18 -11.59 0.69 -20.61
CA GLY A 18 -10.63 -0.25 -21.20
C GLY A 18 -9.17 0.19 -21.15
N LYS A 19 -8.75 0.99 -20.16
CA LYS A 19 -7.35 1.36 -19.88
C LYS A 19 -6.38 0.18 -20.01
N THR A 20 -6.57 -0.83 -19.16
CA THR A 20 -5.69 -2.01 -19.11
C THR A 20 -5.85 -2.92 -20.32
N PHE A 21 -7.00 -2.90 -21.02
CA PHE A 21 -7.18 -3.58 -22.30
C PHE A 21 -6.34 -2.92 -23.41
N THR A 22 -6.37 -1.59 -23.50
CA THR A 22 -5.57 -0.82 -24.46
C THR A 22 -4.08 -1.00 -24.19
N LEU A 23 -3.66 -0.91 -22.92
CA LEU A 23 -2.26 -1.08 -22.53
C LEU A 23 -1.74 -2.48 -22.89
N ALA A 24 -2.50 -3.54 -22.58
CA ALA A 24 -2.16 -4.90 -22.98
C ALA A 24 -2.11 -5.09 -24.50
N ILE A 25 -3.01 -4.46 -25.27
CA ILE A 25 -2.96 -4.47 -26.74
C ILE A 25 -1.69 -3.80 -27.24
N GLU A 26 -1.32 -2.62 -26.72
CA GLU A 26 -0.08 -1.93 -27.14
C GLU A 26 1.13 -2.81 -26.86
N TYR A 27 1.20 -3.41 -25.67
CA TYR A 27 2.29 -4.30 -25.29
C TYR A 27 2.38 -5.51 -26.24
N ILE A 28 1.28 -6.23 -26.45
CA ILE A 28 1.26 -7.40 -27.34
C ILE A 28 1.54 -6.98 -28.79
N SER A 29 1.02 -5.85 -29.24
CA SER A 29 1.27 -5.32 -30.59
C SER A 29 2.76 -5.09 -30.86
N LEU A 30 3.52 -4.61 -29.87
CA LEU A 30 4.99 -4.49 -29.97
C LEU A 30 5.68 -5.86 -30.04
N LEU A 31 5.17 -6.86 -29.31
CA LEU A 31 5.70 -8.24 -29.38
C LEU A 31 5.40 -8.91 -30.71
N ILE A 32 4.23 -8.67 -31.30
CA ILE A 32 3.90 -9.18 -32.64
C ILE A 32 4.80 -8.52 -33.69
N ALA A 33 5.07 -7.22 -33.58
CA ALA A 33 6.02 -6.55 -34.47
C ALA A 33 7.42 -7.19 -34.39
N ASN A 34 7.91 -7.46 -33.19
CA ASN A 34 9.15 -8.19 -32.95
C ASN A 34 9.10 -8.95 -31.60
N PRO A 35 9.12 -10.29 -31.60
CA PRO A 35 9.02 -11.11 -30.38
C PRO A 35 10.11 -10.82 -29.32
N GLN A 36 11.24 -10.24 -29.70
CA GLN A 36 12.33 -9.85 -28.77
C GLN A 36 12.06 -8.53 -28.04
N ASN A 37 11.01 -7.78 -28.40
CA ASN A 37 10.76 -6.45 -27.84
C ASN A 37 10.47 -6.44 -26.34
N PHE A 38 10.03 -7.56 -25.74
CA PHE A 38 9.80 -7.66 -24.29
C PHE A 38 11.01 -7.23 -23.45
N ARG A 39 12.24 -7.35 -23.98
CA ARG A 39 13.49 -6.96 -23.30
C ARG A 39 13.72 -5.44 -23.28
N TYR A 40 13.04 -4.71 -24.17
CA TYR A 40 13.18 -3.26 -24.36
C TYR A 40 11.94 -2.48 -23.88
N ILE A 41 10.90 -3.17 -23.40
CA ILE A 41 9.67 -2.56 -22.87
C ILE A 41 9.77 -2.51 -21.35
N LEU A 42 9.60 -1.32 -20.79
CA LEU A 42 9.35 -1.12 -19.36
C LEU A 42 7.87 -0.73 -19.20
N ALA A 43 7.10 -1.58 -18.54
CA ALA A 43 5.74 -1.25 -18.13
C ALA A 43 5.68 -1.09 -16.61
N VAL A 44 5.32 0.10 -16.14
CA VAL A 44 5.24 0.42 -14.73
C VAL A 44 3.81 0.67 -14.28
N THR A 45 3.46 0.12 -13.11
CA THR A 45 2.15 0.29 -12.46
C THR A 45 2.31 0.77 -11.01
N PHE A 46 1.24 1.31 -10.40
CA PHE A 46 1.31 1.80 -9.02
C PHE A 46 1.27 0.69 -7.95
N THR A 47 0.63 -0.46 -8.20
CA THR A 47 0.45 -1.54 -7.20
C THR A 47 0.97 -2.89 -7.68
N ASN A 48 1.43 -3.73 -6.74
CA ASN A 48 1.87 -5.10 -7.05
C ASN A 48 0.75 -5.95 -7.67
N LYS A 49 -0.50 -5.75 -7.23
CA LYS A 49 -1.67 -6.45 -7.77
C LYS A 49 -1.92 -6.08 -9.23
N ALA A 50 -1.81 -4.79 -9.59
CA ALA A 50 -1.91 -4.35 -10.98
C ALA A 50 -0.77 -4.90 -11.85
N THR A 51 0.45 -4.95 -11.32
CA THR A 51 1.59 -5.59 -11.99
C THR A 51 1.29 -7.06 -12.32
N GLN A 52 0.81 -7.83 -11.33
CA GLN A 52 0.52 -9.26 -11.50
C GLN A 52 -0.64 -9.47 -12.49
N GLU A 53 -1.72 -8.70 -12.37
CA GLU A 53 -2.85 -8.73 -13.30
C GLU A 53 -2.38 -8.45 -14.73
N MET A 54 -1.55 -7.42 -14.92
CA MET A 54 -1.03 -7.07 -16.24
C MET A 54 -0.14 -8.17 -16.82
N LYS A 55 0.75 -8.77 -16.02
CA LYS A 55 1.58 -9.91 -16.45
C LYS A 55 0.72 -11.10 -16.86
N GLN A 56 -0.21 -11.51 -16.00
CA GLN A 56 -1.08 -12.66 -16.25
C GLN A 56 -1.93 -12.41 -17.49
N ARG A 57 -2.46 -11.19 -17.67
CA ARG A 57 -3.21 -10.81 -18.87
C ARG A 57 -2.37 -10.90 -20.14
N ILE A 58 -1.16 -10.35 -20.16
CA ILE A 58 -0.29 -10.43 -21.35
C ILE A 58 0.00 -11.90 -21.71
N LEU A 59 0.39 -12.71 -20.72
CA LEU A 59 0.69 -14.14 -20.94
C LEU A 59 -0.55 -14.93 -21.39
N SER A 60 -1.67 -14.72 -20.72
CA SER A 60 -2.96 -15.37 -21.03
C SER A 60 -3.43 -15.05 -22.45
N GLN A 61 -3.33 -13.79 -22.87
CA GLN A 61 -3.75 -13.36 -24.20
C GLN A 61 -2.77 -13.80 -25.29
N LEU A 62 -1.46 -13.78 -25.04
CA LEU A 62 -0.48 -14.37 -25.96
C LEU A 62 -0.75 -15.87 -26.17
N TYR A 63 -1.01 -16.61 -25.09
CA TYR A 63 -1.35 -18.03 -25.15
C TYR A 63 -2.65 -18.28 -25.93
N GLY A 64 -3.68 -17.49 -25.67
CA GLY A 64 -4.95 -17.61 -26.39
C GLY A 64 -4.84 -17.27 -27.88
N ILE A 65 -4.08 -16.23 -28.24
CA ILE A 65 -3.78 -15.89 -29.64
C ILE A 65 -2.98 -17.02 -30.31
N ALA A 66 -1.92 -17.51 -29.65
CA ALA A 66 -1.07 -18.58 -30.17
C ALA A 66 -1.87 -19.85 -30.50
N ASN A 67 -2.84 -20.20 -29.66
CA ASN A 67 -3.63 -21.44 -29.77
C ASN A 67 -5.01 -21.27 -30.44
N GLY A 68 -5.41 -20.05 -30.82
CA GLY A 68 -6.75 -19.82 -31.41
C GLY A 68 -7.90 -20.05 -30.45
N LEU A 69 -7.73 -19.60 -29.22
CA LEU A 69 -8.76 -19.69 -28.20
C LEU A 69 -9.78 -18.52 -28.36
N PRO A 70 -11.10 -18.80 -28.31
CA PRO A 70 -12.14 -17.78 -28.47
C PRO A 70 -12.04 -16.61 -27.49
N GLU A 71 -11.55 -16.86 -26.27
CA GLU A 71 -11.40 -15.86 -25.21
C GLU A 71 -10.43 -14.72 -25.59
N SER A 72 -9.58 -14.93 -26.61
CA SER A 72 -8.60 -13.94 -27.10
C SER A 72 -8.96 -13.31 -28.45
N ASP A 73 -10.13 -13.60 -29.02
CA ASP A 73 -10.53 -13.11 -30.34
C ASP A 73 -10.57 -11.58 -30.42
N ASN A 74 -11.07 -10.91 -29.38
CA ASN A 74 -11.11 -9.45 -29.31
C ASN A 74 -9.71 -8.83 -29.39
N TYR A 75 -8.72 -9.42 -28.71
CA TYR A 75 -7.32 -9.00 -28.79
C TYR A 75 -6.75 -9.29 -30.17
N PHE A 76 -6.99 -10.48 -30.71
CA PHE A 76 -6.52 -10.88 -32.03
C PHE A 76 -7.00 -9.93 -33.13
N GLN A 77 -8.30 -9.58 -33.16
CA GLN A 77 -8.84 -8.65 -34.15
C GLN A 77 -8.20 -7.27 -34.05
N LYS A 78 -8.04 -6.72 -32.83
CA LYS A 78 -7.40 -5.42 -32.62
C LYS A 78 -5.92 -5.41 -33.03
N ILE A 79 -5.20 -6.51 -32.79
CA ILE A 79 -3.81 -6.67 -33.22
C ILE A 79 -3.72 -6.75 -34.74
N LYS A 80 -4.63 -7.50 -35.38
CA LYS A 80 -4.73 -7.61 -36.84
C LYS A 80 -5.05 -6.28 -37.51
N GLU A 81 -5.93 -5.47 -36.91
CA GLU A 81 -6.22 -4.10 -37.38
C GLU A 81 -4.97 -3.21 -37.39
N ARG A 82 -4.06 -3.40 -36.43
CA ARG A 82 -2.83 -2.59 -36.27
C ARG A 82 -1.67 -3.07 -37.12
N HIS A 83 -1.65 -4.37 -37.43
CA HIS A 83 -0.64 -5.00 -38.27
C HIS A 83 -1.29 -5.67 -39.48
N PRO A 84 -1.88 -4.87 -40.41
CA PRO A 84 -2.55 -5.41 -41.59
C PRO A 84 -1.59 -6.14 -42.54
N ASP A 85 -0.28 -5.88 -42.41
CA ASP A 85 0.78 -6.52 -43.19
C ASP A 85 1.04 -7.97 -42.79
N PHE A 86 0.65 -8.38 -41.57
CA PHE A 86 0.79 -9.76 -41.11
C PHE A 86 -0.49 -10.55 -41.33
N ASN A 87 -0.35 -11.75 -41.89
CA ASN A 87 -1.46 -12.70 -41.95
C ASN A 87 -1.72 -13.34 -40.57
N GLU A 88 -2.88 -13.99 -40.45
CA GLU A 88 -3.30 -14.62 -39.20
C GLU A 88 -2.29 -15.64 -38.66
N GLN A 89 -1.75 -16.51 -39.52
CA GLN A 89 -0.80 -17.53 -39.09
C GLN A 89 0.50 -16.90 -38.57
N GLU A 90 0.96 -15.81 -39.19
CA GLU A 90 2.16 -15.10 -38.79
C GLU A 90 1.98 -14.42 -37.42
N ILE A 91 0.82 -13.80 -37.16
CA ILE A 91 0.49 -13.25 -35.84
C ILE A 91 0.51 -14.35 -34.77
N ARG A 92 -0.11 -15.50 -35.05
CA ARG A 92 -0.16 -16.63 -34.10
C ARG A 92 1.24 -17.18 -33.83
N ASN A 93 2.05 -17.39 -34.87
CA ASN A 93 3.43 -17.87 -34.73
C ASN A 93 4.30 -16.92 -33.90
N ARG A 94 4.19 -15.60 -34.15
CA ARG A 94 4.90 -14.56 -33.39
C ARG A 94 4.43 -14.49 -31.94
N ALA A 95 3.14 -14.69 -31.68
CA ALA A 95 2.62 -14.81 -30.31
C ALA A 95 3.22 -16.03 -29.58
N THR A 96 3.33 -17.18 -30.26
CA THR A 96 3.99 -18.38 -29.73
C THR A 96 5.46 -18.12 -29.41
N GLU A 97 6.18 -17.49 -30.34
CA GLU A 97 7.61 -17.15 -30.15
C GLU A 97 7.80 -16.18 -28.98
N ALA A 98 6.99 -15.12 -28.89
CA ALA A 98 7.06 -14.14 -27.81
C ALA A 98 6.76 -14.79 -26.45
N LEU A 99 5.73 -15.64 -26.37
CA LEU A 99 5.40 -16.37 -25.15
C LEU A 99 6.55 -17.30 -24.74
N TYR A 100 7.12 -18.05 -25.68
CA TYR A 100 8.26 -18.92 -25.44
C TYR A 100 9.47 -18.14 -24.88
N LEU A 101 9.83 -17.01 -25.52
CA LEU A 101 10.94 -16.17 -25.09
C LEU A 101 10.72 -15.58 -23.69
N ILE A 102 9.52 -15.08 -23.40
CA ILE A 102 9.19 -14.52 -22.08
C ILE A 102 9.30 -15.58 -20.99
N VAL A 103 8.76 -16.78 -21.21
CA VAL A 103 8.82 -17.86 -20.20
C VAL A 103 10.26 -18.30 -19.92
N HIS A 104 11.11 -18.39 -20.96
CA HIS A 104 12.50 -18.82 -20.80
C HIS A 104 13.44 -17.68 -20.32
N GLN A 105 13.06 -16.42 -20.52
CA GLN A 105 13.85 -15.25 -20.17
C GLN A 105 13.09 -14.28 -19.27
N TYR A 106 12.33 -14.80 -18.30
CA TYR A 106 11.37 -14.04 -17.50
C TYR A 106 11.95 -12.82 -16.77
N HIS A 107 13.23 -12.86 -16.39
CA HIS A 107 13.94 -11.70 -15.82
C HIS A 107 13.97 -10.44 -16.70
N TRP A 108 13.83 -10.56 -18.03
CA TRP A 108 13.71 -9.42 -18.95
C TRP A 108 12.26 -8.93 -19.13
N PHE A 109 11.27 -9.64 -18.58
CA PHE A 109 9.87 -9.25 -18.65
C PHE A 109 9.55 -8.15 -17.62
N ARG A 110 9.95 -6.92 -17.95
CA ARG A 110 9.90 -5.72 -17.08
C ARG A 110 8.50 -5.11 -17.00
N VAL A 111 7.59 -5.87 -16.42
CA VAL A 111 6.31 -5.35 -15.90
C VAL A 111 6.47 -5.31 -14.38
N GLU A 112 6.57 -4.13 -13.78
CA GLU A 112 6.89 -3.99 -12.35
C GLU A 112 6.26 -2.71 -11.76
N THR A 113 6.36 -2.53 -10.44
CA THR A 113 5.92 -1.27 -9.84
C THR A 113 6.95 -0.18 -10.04
N ILE A 114 6.50 1.09 -10.01
CA ILE A 114 7.39 2.27 -10.06
C ILE A 114 8.49 2.15 -9.00
N ASP A 115 8.13 1.80 -7.77
CA ASP A 115 9.08 1.64 -6.66
C ASP A 115 10.07 0.50 -6.92
N SER A 116 9.61 -0.66 -7.41
CA SER A 116 10.49 -1.81 -7.72
C SER A 116 11.52 -1.46 -8.79
N PHE A 117 11.11 -0.72 -9.82
CA PHE A 117 12.00 -0.24 -10.88
C PHE A 117 13.11 0.64 -10.31
N PHE A 118 12.77 1.66 -9.52
CA PHE A 118 13.75 2.58 -8.95
C PHE A 118 14.66 1.92 -7.91
N GLN A 119 14.12 1.01 -7.08
CA GLN A 119 14.93 0.21 -6.16
C GLN A 119 15.98 -0.63 -6.89
N ARG A 120 15.62 -1.24 -8.03
CA ARG A 120 16.58 -2.00 -8.84
C ARG A 120 17.71 -1.12 -9.36
N ILE A 121 17.39 0.08 -9.86
CA ILE A 121 18.39 1.05 -10.32
C ILE A 121 19.35 1.41 -9.19
N LEU A 122 18.82 1.75 -8.02
CA LEU A 122 19.64 2.15 -6.88
C LEU A 122 20.54 1.04 -6.34
N ARG A 123 20.05 -0.20 -6.31
CA ARG A 123 20.87 -1.36 -5.92
C ARG A 123 22.09 -1.50 -6.82
N ASN A 124 21.92 -1.24 -8.12
CA ASN A 124 23.03 -1.28 -9.09
C ASN A 124 23.97 -0.05 -9.00
N LEU A 125 23.55 1.00 -8.27
CA LEU A 125 24.32 2.22 -8.01
C LEU A 125 24.94 2.27 -6.61
N ALA A 126 24.62 1.31 -5.72
CA ALA A 126 24.97 1.39 -4.30
C ALA A 126 26.47 1.59 -4.07
N HIS A 127 27.31 0.88 -4.83
CA HIS A 127 28.76 1.00 -4.73
C HIS A 127 29.27 2.41 -5.09
N GLU A 128 28.77 3.02 -6.17
CA GLU A 128 29.13 4.37 -6.59
C GLU A 128 28.68 5.46 -5.61
N LEU A 129 27.66 5.14 -4.81
CA LEU A 129 27.10 6.04 -3.81
C LEU A 129 27.81 5.96 -2.46
N GLY A 130 28.85 5.14 -2.34
CA GLY A 130 29.51 4.87 -1.05
C GLY A 130 28.58 4.14 -0.08
N LEU A 131 27.50 3.55 -0.59
CA LEU A 131 26.55 2.77 0.18
C LEU A 131 27.07 1.33 0.31
N THR A 132 26.87 0.71 1.47
CA THR A 132 27.36 -0.65 1.71
C THR A 132 26.74 -1.64 0.73
N ALA A 133 27.51 -2.64 0.26
CA ALA A 133 27.04 -3.66 -0.68
C ALA A 133 25.81 -4.47 -0.17
N ASN A 134 25.60 -4.52 1.15
CA ASN A 134 24.48 -5.18 1.81
C ASN A 134 23.30 -4.23 2.11
N MET A 135 23.25 -3.05 1.49
CA MET A 135 22.17 -2.09 1.73
C MET A 135 20.80 -2.71 1.50
N GLN A 136 19.93 -2.60 2.50
CA GLN A 136 18.54 -3.00 2.41
C GLN A 136 17.64 -1.77 2.29
N VAL A 137 16.81 -1.73 1.23
CA VAL A 137 15.78 -0.70 1.11
C VAL A 137 14.56 -1.11 1.93
N ILE A 138 14.17 -0.29 2.90
CA ILE A 138 13.02 -0.56 3.77
C ILE A 138 11.77 0.17 3.29
N LEU A 139 10.63 -0.51 3.40
CA LEU A 139 9.30 0.01 3.04
C LEU A 139 8.60 0.75 4.21
N ASN A 140 8.77 0.26 5.44
CA ASN A 140 8.17 0.83 6.64
C ASN A 140 9.25 1.45 7.54
N ASP A 141 9.34 2.78 7.51
CA ASP A 141 10.28 3.53 8.34
C ASP A 141 9.65 4.00 9.66
N LEU A 142 8.43 3.55 10.01
CA LEU A 142 7.75 4.03 11.22
C LEU A 142 8.44 3.55 12.50
N ASP A 143 8.91 2.30 12.50
CA ASP A 143 9.50 1.70 13.70
C ASP A 143 10.86 2.36 14.01
N VAL A 144 11.70 2.55 12.99
CA VAL A 144 12.97 3.29 13.09
C VAL A 144 12.77 4.75 13.52
N LYS A 145 11.63 5.38 13.15
CA LYS A 145 11.31 6.74 13.62
C LYS A 145 10.93 6.77 15.10
N ASP A 146 10.08 5.84 15.52
CA ASP A 146 9.65 5.76 16.91
C ASP A 146 10.84 5.42 17.80
N GLU A 147 11.73 4.52 17.33
CA GLU A 147 13.03 4.22 17.95
C GLU A 147 13.95 5.45 17.99
N ALA A 148 14.06 6.23 16.90
CA ALA A 148 14.85 7.46 16.90
C ALA A 148 14.37 8.46 17.97
N VAL A 149 13.06 8.59 18.16
CA VAL A 149 12.49 9.44 19.22
C VAL A 149 12.78 8.87 20.60
N ASP A 150 12.66 7.56 20.80
CA ASP A 150 12.94 6.90 22.07
C ASP A 150 14.43 7.01 22.44
N ASN A 151 15.34 6.73 21.52
CA ASN A 151 16.80 6.89 21.69
C ASN A 151 17.15 8.34 22.06
N ILE A 152 16.52 9.32 21.42
CA ILE A 152 16.70 10.73 21.79
C ILE A 152 16.28 10.95 23.23
N ILE A 153 15.15 10.40 23.68
CA ILE A 153 14.64 10.59 25.04
C ILE A 153 15.51 9.87 26.08
N GLU A 154 15.96 8.65 25.81
CA GLU A 154 16.80 7.87 26.71
C GLU A 154 18.20 8.47 26.90
N ASN A 155 18.75 9.03 25.82
CA ASN A 155 20.10 9.61 25.81
C ASN A 155 20.16 11.07 26.31
N ILE A 156 19.06 11.65 26.80
CA ILE A 156 18.97 13.01 27.40
C ILE A 156 19.69 13.14 28.77
N SER A 157 20.53 12.19 29.13
CA SER A 157 21.10 12.01 30.46
C SER A 157 22.33 12.89 30.79
N GLN A 158 22.67 13.89 29.98
CA GLN A 158 23.76 14.85 30.29
C GLN A 158 23.20 16.25 30.62
N ASP A 159 23.47 16.75 31.83
CA ASP A 159 23.05 18.07 32.36
C ASP A 159 23.41 19.29 31.47
N ASN A 160 24.18 19.09 30.40
CA ASN A 160 24.61 20.13 29.46
C ASN A 160 23.92 20.07 28.09
N ASP A 161 22.99 19.12 27.84
CA ASP A 161 22.30 19.06 26.56
C ASP A 161 21.19 20.13 26.49
N PRO A 162 21.25 21.10 25.55
CA PRO A 162 20.16 22.07 25.32
C PRO A 162 18.80 21.41 25.10
N LEU A 163 18.77 20.18 24.60
CA LEU A 163 17.57 19.40 24.35
C LEU A 163 16.73 19.16 25.61
N LEU A 164 17.37 18.86 26.75
CA LEU A 164 16.67 18.66 28.01
C LEU A 164 15.87 19.91 28.39
N SER A 165 16.51 21.09 28.28
CA SER A 165 15.85 22.36 28.52
C SER A 165 14.64 22.54 27.60
N TRP A 166 14.74 22.16 26.33
CA TRP A 166 13.66 22.36 25.36
C TRP A 166 12.47 21.43 25.60
N ILE A 167 12.73 20.17 25.95
CA ILE A 167 11.67 19.24 26.31
C ILE A 167 11.00 19.69 27.62
N MET A 168 11.77 20.15 28.60
CA MET A 168 11.22 20.67 29.85
C MET A 168 10.39 21.94 29.62
N ASP A 169 10.83 22.86 28.76
CA ASP A 169 10.03 24.02 28.34
C ASP A 169 8.71 23.56 27.70
N PHE A 170 8.74 22.54 26.84
CA PHE A 170 7.53 22.01 26.20
C PHE A 170 6.57 21.33 27.20
N VAL A 171 7.10 20.56 28.15
CA VAL A 171 6.31 19.94 29.22
C VAL A 171 5.66 21.02 30.09
N ASN A 172 6.42 22.05 30.50
CA ASN A 172 5.90 23.16 31.29
C ASN A 172 4.79 23.92 30.56
N GLU A 173 4.97 24.23 29.27
CA GLU A 173 3.94 24.87 28.44
C GLU A 173 2.65 24.03 28.33
N LYS A 174 2.75 22.69 28.30
CA LYS A 174 1.56 21.82 28.32
C LYS A 174 0.85 21.81 29.67
N LEU A 175 1.62 21.81 30.76
CA LEU A 175 1.07 21.86 32.11
C LEU A 175 0.37 23.20 32.39
N GLU A 176 0.93 24.32 31.93
CA GLU A 176 0.29 25.65 32.01
C GLU A 176 -1.04 25.73 31.23
N GLN A 177 -1.25 24.82 30.25
CA GLN A 177 -2.46 24.73 29.45
C GLN A 177 -3.43 23.65 29.94
N ASP A 178 -3.26 23.12 31.16
CA ASP A 178 -4.04 22.01 31.73
C ASP A 178 -4.07 20.74 30.83
N LYS A 179 -2.99 20.49 30.08
CA LYS A 179 -2.85 19.31 29.19
C LYS A 179 -1.98 18.22 29.83
N SER A 180 -2.05 17.02 29.27
CA SER A 180 -1.19 15.89 29.66
C SER A 180 0.30 16.24 29.52
N TRP A 181 1.09 15.84 30.52
CA TRP A 181 2.56 15.98 30.54
C TRP A 181 3.24 15.12 29.47
N ASN A 182 2.56 14.12 28.91
CA ASN A 182 3.13 13.24 27.90
C ASN A 182 3.33 14.00 26.58
N VAL A 183 4.59 14.37 26.34
CA VAL A 183 5.07 15.02 25.11
C VAL A 183 5.59 14.03 24.06
N ILE A 184 5.88 12.79 24.46
CA ILE A 184 6.48 11.75 23.61
C ILE A 184 5.56 11.43 22.42
N LYS A 185 4.28 11.17 22.69
CA LYS A 185 3.32 10.84 21.63
C LYS A 185 3.18 11.96 20.57
N PRO A 186 2.99 13.24 20.95
CA PRO A 186 3.06 14.36 20.01
C PRO A 186 4.36 14.41 19.19
N ILE A 187 5.52 14.17 19.82
CA ILE A 187 6.82 14.19 19.15
C ILE A 187 6.92 13.06 18.13
N LYS A 188 6.54 11.83 18.49
CA LYS A 188 6.47 10.68 17.55
C LYS A 188 5.55 10.97 16.36
N GLU A 189 4.33 11.45 16.62
CA GLU A 189 3.38 11.80 15.56
C GLU A 189 3.91 12.91 14.63
N PHE A 190 4.59 13.92 15.18
CA PHE A 190 5.16 14.99 14.38
C PHE A 190 6.43 14.55 13.64
N GLY A 191 7.26 13.70 14.25
CA GLY A 191 8.46 13.09 13.69
C GLY A 191 8.19 12.31 12.39
N LYS A 192 6.97 11.81 12.20
CA LYS A 192 6.55 11.19 10.93
C LYS A 192 6.75 12.09 9.71
N ASN A 193 6.83 13.41 9.88
CA ASN A 193 7.01 14.37 8.79
C ASN A 193 8.44 14.43 8.21
N ILE A 194 9.48 13.86 8.86
CA ILE A 194 10.87 13.91 8.33
C ILE A 194 11.02 13.29 6.93
N LEU A 195 10.14 12.35 6.58
CA LEU A 195 10.21 11.65 5.29
C LEU A 195 9.38 12.29 4.18
N LYS A 196 8.56 13.29 4.50
CA LYS A 196 7.68 13.92 3.52
C LYS A 196 8.46 14.88 2.64
N ASP A 197 8.05 14.98 1.38
CA ASP A 197 8.83 15.71 0.37
C ASP A 197 9.01 17.19 0.71
N PHE A 198 7.96 17.86 1.19
CA PHE A 198 8.03 19.29 1.59
C PHE A 198 9.11 19.57 2.65
N TYR A 199 9.33 18.65 3.60
CA TYR A 199 10.30 18.84 4.67
C TYR A 199 11.70 18.70 4.10
N LYS A 200 11.89 17.63 3.32
CA LYS A 200 13.13 17.32 2.62
C LYS A 200 13.56 18.45 1.67
N ASP A 201 12.62 19.13 1.01
CA ASP A 201 12.93 20.26 0.11
C ASP A 201 13.53 21.45 0.87
N HIS A 202 13.09 21.67 2.11
CA HIS A 202 13.56 22.77 2.98
C HIS A 202 14.56 22.33 4.05
N GLN A 203 14.99 21.06 4.01
CA GLN A 203 15.76 20.42 5.07
C GLN A 203 17.06 21.16 5.39
N LYS A 204 17.80 21.57 4.35
CA LYS A 204 19.11 22.25 4.52
C LYS A 204 18.96 23.60 5.23
N GLU A 205 17.94 24.37 4.86
CA GLU A 205 17.66 25.68 5.46
C GLU A 205 17.18 25.53 6.90
N LEU A 206 16.26 24.59 7.14
CA LEU A 206 15.77 24.24 8.46
C LEU A 206 16.90 23.77 9.39
N HIS A 207 17.80 22.91 8.90
CA HIS A 207 18.93 22.43 9.68
C HIS A 207 19.89 23.57 10.07
N SER A 208 20.13 24.53 9.16
CA SER A 208 20.92 25.72 9.48
C SER A 208 20.29 26.57 10.59
N ILE A 209 18.95 26.67 10.60
CA ILE A 209 18.20 27.42 11.61
C ILE A 209 18.18 26.66 12.95
N MET A 210 17.98 25.34 12.92
CA MET A 210 17.92 24.48 14.12
C MET A 210 19.23 24.44 14.90
N ASN A 211 20.37 24.63 14.22
CA ASN A 211 21.68 24.73 14.85
C ASN A 211 21.93 26.08 15.55
N ASN A 212 21.05 27.07 15.40
CA ASN A 212 21.13 28.34 16.12
C ASN A 212 20.33 28.27 17.45
N PRO A 213 20.99 28.21 18.61
CA PRO A 213 20.32 28.03 19.90
C PRO A 213 19.43 29.23 20.31
N ALA A 214 19.70 30.43 19.79
CA ALA A 214 18.96 31.64 20.13
C ALA A 214 17.76 31.89 19.20
N PHE A 215 17.77 31.36 17.98
CA PHE A 215 16.78 31.68 16.95
C PHE A 215 15.34 31.45 17.40
N PHE A 216 15.01 30.24 17.89
CA PHE A 216 13.64 29.91 18.28
C PHE A 216 13.15 30.78 19.45
N LYS A 217 14.04 31.12 20.39
CA LYS A 217 13.70 31.99 21.52
C LYS A 217 13.39 33.41 21.04
N ASP A 218 14.20 33.94 20.13
CA ASP A 218 13.99 35.27 19.55
C ASP A 218 12.74 35.31 18.66
N TYR A 219 12.56 34.30 17.81
CA TYR A 219 11.42 34.16 16.91
C TYR A 219 10.10 34.06 17.67
N THR A 220 10.00 33.16 18.65
CA THR A 220 8.80 33.00 19.48
C THR A 220 8.51 34.25 20.30
N SER A 221 9.54 34.94 20.81
CA SER A 221 9.38 36.21 21.54
C SER A 221 8.84 37.33 20.65
N LYS A 222 9.34 37.48 19.41
CA LYS A 222 8.82 38.45 18.43
C LYS A 222 7.35 38.19 18.12
N LEU A 223 6.98 36.94 17.88
CA LEU A 223 5.60 36.55 17.58
C LEU A 223 4.66 36.79 18.77
N ARG A 224 5.06 36.38 19.98
CA ARG A 224 4.28 36.63 21.21
C ARG A 224 4.06 38.12 21.43
N LYS A 225 5.10 38.94 21.27
CA LYS A 225 5.00 40.40 21.36
C LYS A 225 3.98 40.97 20.37
N LYS A 226 4.00 40.53 19.11
CA LYS A 226 3.05 40.96 18.06
C LYS A 226 1.60 40.60 18.42
N ARG A 227 1.39 39.41 19.00
CA ARG A 227 0.08 38.98 19.51
C ARG A 227 -0.38 39.84 20.68
N ASP A 228 0.49 40.08 21.64
CA ASP A 228 0.16 40.83 22.85
C ASP A 228 -0.12 42.31 22.52
N GLU A 229 0.60 42.92 21.57
CA GLU A 229 0.31 44.26 21.02
C GLU A 229 -1.09 44.34 20.38
N ALA A 230 -1.51 43.30 19.65
CA ALA A 230 -2.83 43.24 19.03
C ALA A 230 -3.95 43.10 20.07
N ILE A 231 -3.73 42.32 21.13
CA ILE A 231 -4.68 42.17 22.25
C ILE A 231 -4.77 43.46 23.08
N ASP A 232 -3.63 44.11 23.34
CA ASP A 232 -3.60 45.39 24.07
C ASP A 232 -4.37 46.48 23.33
N LEU A 233 -4.21 46.58 22.00
CA LEU A 233 -4.98 47.51 21.18
C LEU A 233 -6.50 47.33 21.35
N MET A 234 -6.99 46.08 21.40
CA MET A 234 -8.41 45.80 21.60
C MET A 234 -8.87 46.18 23.01
N THR A 235 -8.03 45.92 24.02
CA THR A 235 -8.28 46.30 25.40
C THR A 235 -8.35 47.83 25.55
N GLN A 236 -7.54 48.58 24.80
CA GLN A 236 -7.59 50.05 24.76
C GLN A 236 -8.91 50.58 24.19
N TYR A 237 -9.51 49.91 23.20
CA TYR A 237 -10.84 50.29 22.69
C TYR A 237 -11.94 50.10 23.75
N ALA A 238 -11.90 48.99 24.49
CA ALA A 238 -12.81 48.76 25.60
C ALA A 238 -12.68 49.87 26.67
N LYS A 239 -11.43 50.22 27.01
CA LYS A 239 -11.15 51.29 27.97
C LYS A 239 -11.66 52.66 27.49
N LYS A 240 -11.42 53.04 26.23
CA LYS A 240 -11.95 54.29 25.65
C LYS A 240 -13.47 54.37 25.71
N PHE A 241 -14.16 53.26 25.44
CA PHE A 241 -15.60 53.18 25.55
C PHE A 241 -16.06 53.34 27.01
N LYS A 242 -15.39 52.66 27.95
CA LYS A 242 -15.69 52.76 29.39
C LYS A 242 -15.49 54.18 29.93
N ASP A 243 -14.35 54.80 29.60
CA ASP A 243 -14.05 56.18 29.98
C ASP A 243 -15.11 57.15 29.42
N PHE A 244 -15.58 56.94 28.18
CA PHE A 244 -16.66 57.73 27.59
C PHE A 244 -18.00 57.56 28.34
N VAL A 245 -18.37 56.33 28.70
CA VAL A 245 -19.60 56.02 29.45
C VAL A 245 -19.55 56.68 30.84
N ASP A 246 -18.41 56.58 31.53
CA ASP A 246 -18.22 57.12 32.88
C ASP A 246 -18.21 58.66 32.90
N VAL A 247 -17.49 59.32 31.97
CA VAL A 247 -17.40 60.80 31.89
C VAL A 247 -18.76 61.43 31.58
N ASN A 248 -19.59 60.76 30.78
CA ASN A 248 -20.91 61.27 30.38
C ASN A 248 -22.05 60.78 31.28
N ASN A 249 -21.76 60.06 32.38
CA ASN A 249 -22.73 59.45 33.30
C ASN A 249 -23.80 58.58 32.58
N LEU A 250 -23.39 57.87 31.53
CA LEU A 250 -24.27 57.00 30.76
C LEU A 250 -24.40 55.63 31.44
N THR A 251 -25.52 54.96 31.20
CA THR A 251 -25.79 53.60 31.68
C THR A 251 -26.04 52.66 30.50
N GLU A 252 -25.96 51.34 30.72
CA GLU A 252 -26.31 50.37 29.67
C GLU A 252 -27.73 50.58 29.11
N LYS A 253 -28.65 51.21 29.86
CA LYS A 253 -30.03 51.45 29.40
C LYS A 253 -30.15 52.51 28.31
N ASP A 254 -29.12 53.34 28.15
CA ASP A 254 -29.07 54.44 27.17
C ASP A 254 -28.72 53.92 25.76
N PHE A 255 -28.18 52.71 25.67
CA PHE A 255 -27.89 52.03 24.41
C PHE A 255 -29.05 51.10 23.98
N TYR A 256 -29.26 51.00 22.67
CA TYR A 256 -30.21 50.04 22.11
C TYR A 256 -29.83 48.61 22.51
N GLN A 257 -30.77 47.90 23.16
CA GLN A 257 -30.58 46.55 23.72
C GLN A 257 -29.52 46.41 24.84
N GLY A 258 -29.02 47.53 25.37
CA GLY A 258 -28.09 47.60 26.51
C GLY A 258 -26.92 46.62 26.48
N GLY A 259 -26.73 45.82 27.52
CA GLY A 259 -25.65 44.82 27.60
C GLY A 259 -25.66 43.74 26.51
N LYS A 260 -26.75 43.61 25.72
CA LYS A 260 -26.78 42.79 24.50
C LYS A 260 -26.39 43.56 23.24
N GLY A 261 -26.32 44.89 23.28
CA GLY A 261 -25.88 45.77 22.19
C GLY A 261 -24.39 46.14 22.29
N VAL A 262 -24.06 47.38 21.94
CA VAL A 262 -22.67 47.90 21.88
C VAL A 262 -21.90 47.83 23.20
N PRO A 263 -22.48 48.11 24.39
CA PRO A 263 -21.79 47.88 25.66
C PRO A 263 -21.29 46.44 25.82
N GLY A 264 -22.10 45.46 25.39
CA GLY A 264 -21.73 44.04 25.41
C GLY A 264 -20.68 43.64 24.37
N TYR A 265 -20.47 44.45 23.33
CA TYR A 265 -19.38 44.28 22.36
C TYR A 265 -18.05 44.72 22.98
N PHE A 266 -17.96 45.96 23.49
CA PHE A 266 -16.74 46.48 24.11
C PHE A 266 -16.31 45.71 25.36
N LYS A 267 -17.27 45.23 26.17
CA LYS A 267 -16.97 44.34 27.30
C LYS A 267 -16.29 43.03 26.88
N LYS A 268 -16.60 42.51 25.69
CA LYS A 268 -15.95 41.30 25.16
C LYS A 268 -14.54 41.59 24.66
N LEU A 269 -14.23 42.83 24.27
CA LEU A 269 -12.88 43.27 23.89
C LEU A 269 -11.90 43.32 25.08
N GLU A 270 -12.37 43.17 26.33
CA GLU A 270 -11.50 43.06 27.52
C GLU A 270 -11.00 41.63 27.77
N ASN A 271 -11.58 40.61 27.13
CA ASN A 271 -11.24 39.21 27.38
C ASN A 271 -10.13 38.72 26.44
N ALA A 272 -9.10 38.06 26.98
CA ALA A 272 -8.02 37.47 26.16
C ALA A 272 -8.50 36.41 25.15
N ASP A 273 -9.65 35.76 25.40
CA ASP A 273 -10.33 34.80 24.52
C ASP A 273 -11.16 35.43 23.38
N LEU A 274 -10.89 36.71 23.09
CA LEU A 274 -11.48 37.52 22.01
C LEU A 274 -11.62 36.81 20.65
N PHE A 275 -10.72 35.88 20.34
CA PHE A 275 -10.55 35.32 19.00
C PHE A 275 -10.84 33.80 18.92
N THR A 276 -11.20 33.14 20.04
CA THR A 276 -11.38 31.68 20.13
C THR A 276 -12.84 31.21 20.06
N GLN A 277 -13.84 32.08 20.30
CA GLN A 277 -15.26 31.71 20.24
C GLN A 277 -16.06 32.58 19.27
N LYS A 278 -16.43 31.99 18.12
CA LYS A 278 -17.00 32.69 16.96
C LYS A 278 -18.43 33.26 17.14
N SER A 279 -19.20 32.90 18.16
CA SER A 279 -20.67 33.02 18.05
C SER A 279 -21.33 34.25 18.68
N LYS A 280 -20.62 35.17 19.37
CA LYS A 280 -21.33 36.25 20.11
C LYS A 280 -20.69 37.64 20.16
N ILE A 281 -19.56 37.95 19.53
CA ILE A 281 -19.01 39.33 19.62
C ILE A 281 -19.85 40.29 18.76
N LEU A 282 -19.93 40.05 17.45
CA LEU A 282 -20.75 40.83 16.53
C LEU A 282 -22.16 40.21 16.43
N ASN A 283 -23.17 40.87 16.98
CA ASN A 283 -24.57 40.45 16.85
C ASN A 283 -25.35 41.44 15.98
N SER A 284 -26.59 41.08 15.63
CA SER A 284 -27.43 41.87 14.73
C SER A 284 -27.66 43.32 15.20
N TYR A 285 -27.58 43.61 16.50
CA TYR A 285 -27.72 44.96 17.05
C TYR A 285 -26.46 45.80 16.83
N VAL A 286 -25.28 45.19 16.99
CA VAL A 286 -23.99 45.85 16.75
C VAL A 286 -23.79 46.10 15.26
N THR A 287 -24.13 45.14 14.39
CA THR A 287 -24.04 45.29 12.92
C THR A 287 -24.91 46.45 12.41
N LYS A 288 -26.11 46.60 12.98
CA LYS A 288 -27.01 47.72 12.70
C LYS A 288 -26.40 49.07 13.07
N GLY A 289 -25.80 49.15 14.26
CA GLY A 289 -25.09 50.34 14.73
C GLY A 289 -23.85 50.73 13.92
N ILE A 290 -23.16 49.74 13.34
CA ILE A 290 -22.04 49.95 12.41
C ILE A 290 -22.52 50.53 11.08
N ASN A 291 -23.61 49.99 10.52
CA ASN A 291 -24.17 50.46 9.26
C ASN A 291 -24.86 51.83 9.40
N ASN A 292 -25.51 52.07 10.53
CA ASN A 292 -26.16 53.33 10.86
C ASN A 292 -26.02 53.61 12.37
N SER A 293 -25.23 54.64 12.71
CA SER A 293 -24.98 55.01 14.10
C SER A 293 -26.24 55.48 14.84
N GLU A 294 -27.31 55.89 14.16
CA GLU A 294 -28.61 56.20 14.80
C GLU A 294 -29.28 54.96 15.41
N GLU A 295 -28.96 53.75 14.94
CA GLU A 295 -29.49 52.50 15.48
C GLU A 295 -28.81 52.06 16.78
N LEU A 296 -27.83 52.83 17.26
CA LEU A 296 -27.18 52.63 18.57
C LEU A 296 -28.07 53.01 19.75
N VAL A 297 -29.15 53.76 19.50
CA VAL A 297 -30.09 54.27 20.49
C VAL A 297 -31.53 53.89 20.12
N LYS A 298 -32.47 53.99 21.06
CA LYS A 298 -33.89 53.73 20.77
C LYS A 298 -34.45 54.83 19.87
N LYS A 299 -35.27 54.47 18.87
CA LYS A 299 -35.89 55.42 17.92
C LYS A 299 -36.62 56.58 18.59
N ASP A 300 -37.33 56.31 19.68
CA ASP A 300 -38.08 57.32 20.44
C ASP A 300 -37.19 58.30 21.25
N ASN A 301 -35.87 58.05 21.30
CA ASN A 301 -34.90 58.81 22.09
C ASN A 301 -33.84 59.52 21.25
N ILE A 302 -33.91 59.48 19.91
CA ILE A 302 -32.85 60.01 19.02
C ILE A 302 -32.54 61.49 19.29
N ASP A 303 -33.54 62.29 19.65
CA ASP A 303 -33.37 63.73 19.87
C ASP A 303 -32.77 64.14 21.23
N LYS A 304 -32.59 63.19 22.16
CA LYS A 304 -31.96 63.45 23.46
C LYS A 304 -30.49 63.83 23.31
N SER A 305 -30.01 64.72 24.17
CA SER A 305 -28.62 65.18 24.23
C SER A 305 -27.63 64.02 24.31
N GLU A 306 -27.93 63.04 25.15
CA GLU A 306 -27.15 61.84 25.43
C GLU A 306 -27.11 60.92 24.20
N SER A 307 -28.24 60.78 23.50
CA SER A 307 -28.33 59.99 22.26
C SER A 307 -27.50 60.60 21.12
N LYS A 308 -27.53 61.92 20.96
CA LYS A 308 -26.72 62.63 19.95
C LYS A 308 -25.22 62.50 20.23
N LEU A 309 -24.82 62.49 21.49
CA LEU A 309 -23.45 62.20 21.93
C LEU A 309 -23.02 60.77 21.60
N ILE A 310 -23.88 59.77 21.88
CA ILE A 310 -23.61 58.36 21.54
C ILE A 310 -23.42 58.19 20.02
N ILE A 311 -24.32 58.76 19.20
CA ILE A 311 -24.24 58.65 17.74
C ILE A 311 -22.94 59.27 17.20
N LYS A 312 -22.56 60.45 17.72
CA LYS A 312 -21.40 61.20 17.23
C LYS A 312 -20.06 60.59 17.63
N GLU A 313 -19.93 60.08 18.84
CA GLU A 313 -18.63 59.65 19.40
C GLU A 313 -18.48 58.11 19.43
N VAL A 314 -19.54 57.37 19.79
CA VAL A 314 -19.50 55.90 19.88
C VAL A 314 -19.61 55.24 18.51
N GLY A 315 -20.36 55.83 17.58
CA GLY A 315 -20.50 55.32 16.20
C GLY A 315 -19.15 55.15 15.48
N PRO A 316 -18.35 56.23 15.35
CA PRO A 316 -17.01 56.15 14.76
C PRO A 316 -16.05 55.25 15.55
N LEU A 317 -16.13 55.26 16.88
CA LEU A 317 -15.32 54.39 17.74
C LEU A 317 -15.60 52.90 17.48
N LEU A 318 -16.88 52.53 17.34
CA LEU A 318 -17.32 51.17 17.06
C LEU A 318 -16.88 50.70 15.68
N LEU A 319 -17.03 51.55 14.65
CA LEU A 319 -16.56 51.27 13.29
C LEU A 319 -15.06 50.96 13.28
N LYS A 320 -14.27 51.84 13.89
CA LYS A 320 -12.81 51.69 13.92
C LYS A 320 -12.35 50.52 14.79
N ALA A 321 -13.01 50.28 15.93
CA ALA A 321 -12.74 49.12 16.76
C ALA A 321 -13.00 47.82 15.99
N GLU A 322 -14.05 47.75 15.16
CA GLU A 322 -14.35 46.56 14.36
C GLU A 322 -13.37 46.35 13.20
N GLU A 323 -12.92 47.41 12.54
CA GLU A 323 -11.85 47.34 11.52
C GLU A 323 -10.55 46.80 12.12
N ASP A 324 -10.09 47.39 13.22
CA ASP A 324 -8.86 46.97 13.91
C ASP A 324 -9.02 45.57 14.53
N ARG A 325 -10.22 45.19 14.99
CA ARG A 325 -10.50 43.84 15.50
C ARG A 325 -10.31 42.77 14.43
N LYS A 326 -10.72 43.03 13.18
CA LYS A 326 -10.48 42.09 12.07
C LYS A 326 -8.99 41.89 11.82
N GLN A 327 -8.21 42.97 11.84
CA GLN A 327 -6.75 42.90 11.67
C GLN A 327 -6.05 42.24 12.87
N ALA A 328 -6.53 42.51 14.09
CA ALA A 328 -6.05 41.87 15.30
C ALA A 328 -6.35 40.36 15.27
N ALA A 329 -7.54 39.95 14.82
CA ALA A 329 -7.90 38.54 14.65
C ALA A 329 -6.94 37.83 13.69
N ILE A 330 -6.65 38.42 12.53
CA ILE A 330 -5.66 37.91 11.58
C ILE A 330 -4.30 37.71 12.25
N THR A 331 -3.85 38.72 13.01
CA THR A 331 -2.54 38.69 13.67
C THR A 331 -2.48 37.61 14.75
N VAL A 332 -3.45 37.57 15.65
CA VAL A 332 -3.51 36.61 16.76
C VAL A 332 -3.63 35.18 16.25
N ASN A 333 -4.54 34.92 15.32
CA ASN A 333 -4.70 33.59 14.72
C ASN A 333 -3.42 33.12 14.01
N SER A 334 -2.75 34.02 13.28
CA SER A 334 -1.50 33.68 12.57
C SER A 334 -0.37 33.34 13.55
N VAL A 335 -0.25 34.10 14.65
CA VAL A 335 0.74 33.79 15.71
C VAL A 335 0.41 32.47 16.40
N ASP A 336 -0.83 32.27 16.81
CA ASP A 336 -1.26 31.03 17.48
C ASP A 336 -1.02 29.80 16.61
N LEU A 337 -1.30 29.89 15.30
CA LEU A 337 -1.08 28.82 14.34
C LEU A 337 0.40 28.53 14.15
N ALA A 338 1.24 29.57 14.02
CA ALA A 338 2.68 29.42 13.82
C ALA A 338 3.40 28.87 15.05
N LEU A 339 2.98 29.26 16.25
CA LEU A 339 3.58 28.79 17.50
C LEU A 339 3.13 27.39 17.91
N LYS A 340 2.03 26.87 17.36
CA LYS A 340 1.40 25.64 17.85
C LYS A 340 2.30 24.41 17.78
N ASN A 341 3.08 24.26 16.70
CA ASN A 341 3.95 23.10 16.47
C ASN A 341 5.45 23.47 16.49
N ILE A 342 5.80 24.62 17.07
CA ILE A 342 7.17 25.15 16.99
C ILE A 342 8.15 24.28 17.80
N ASN A 343 7.68 23.74 18.93
CA ASN A 343 8.48 22.88 19.80
C ASN A 343 8.77 21.55 19.11
N GLU A 344 7.77 20.96 18.45
CA GLU A 344 7.94 19.74 17.67
C GLU A 344 8.82 19.96 16.43
N LEU A 345 8.67 21.09 15.73
CA LEU A 345 9.54 21.47 14.59
C LEU A 345 11.00 21.53 15.01
N ARG A 346 11.30 22.15 16.15
CA ARG A 346 12.68 22.26 16.67
C ARG A 346 13.35 20.91 16.87
N LEU A 347 12.58 19.88 17.22
CA LEU A 347 13.07 18.52 17.47
C LEU A 347 13.26 17.73 16.19
N LEU A 348 12.61 18.08 15.08
CA LEU A 348 12.67 17.31 13.82
C LEU A 348 14.10 17.10 13.32
N GLY A 349 14.96 18.12 13.35
CA GLY A 349 16.33 17.97 12.87
C GLY A 349 17.17 16.98 13.68
N ARG A 350 16.91 16.87 15.00
CA ARG A 350 17.55 15.87 15.85
C ARG A 350 16.97 14.47 15.62
N ILE A 351 15.65 14.37 15.51
CA ILE A 351 14.95 13.11 15.16
C ILE A 351 15.47 12.59 13.83
N GLU A 352 15.66 13.46 12.85
CA GLU A 352 16.23 13.09 11.56
C GLU A 352 17.68 12.61 11.67
N ALA A 353 18.54 13.31 12.42
CA ALA A 353 19.94 12.90 12.59
C ALA A 353 20.03 11.52 13.26
N GLU A 354 19.23 11.28 14.30
CA GLU A 354 19.17 9.98 14.97
C GLU A 354 18.59 8.90 14.04
N PHE A 355 17.53 9.23 13.31
CA PHE A 355 16.94 8.34 12.31
C PHE A 355 17.96 7.95 11.22
N GLN A 356 18.80 8.88 10.76
CA GLN A 356 19.88 8.58 9.81
C GLN A 356 20.94 7.68 10.46
N SER A 357 21.36 7.99 11.69
CA SER A 357 22.34 7.20 12.45
C SER A 357 21.91 5.73 12.62
N ILE A 358 20.66 5.49 13.00
CA ILE A 358 20.11 4.13 13.15
C ILE A 358 20.11 3.39 11.81
N ASN A 359 19.64 4.05 10.74
CA ASN A 359 19.63 3.45 9.41
C ASN A 359 21.05 3.11 8.92
N GLU A 360 22.02 4.00 9.11
CA GLU A 360 23.42 3.77 8.73
C GLU A 360 24.03 2.60 9.53
N ALA A 361 23.79 2.55 10.84
CA ALA A 361 24.26 1.47 11.70
C ALA A 361 23.70 0.09 11.28
N ASN A 362 22.45 0.08 10.82
CA ASN A 362 21.76 -1.14 10.38
C ASN A 362 21.99 -1.48 8.89
N GLY A 363 22.71 -0.66 8.12
CA GLY A 363 22.87 -0.85 6.68
C GLY A 363 21.56 -0.69 5.89
N GLN A 364 20.67 0.15 6.39
CA GLN A 364 19.31 0.35 5.91
C GLN A 364 19.17 1.67 5.15
N TYR A 365 18.30 1.71 4.14
CA TYR A 365 18.00 2.92 3.39
C TYR A 365 16.49 3.09 3.20
N PRO A 366 15.90 4.21 3.67
CA PRO A 366 14.48 4.48 3.53
C PRO A 366 14.04 4.54 2.05
N LEU A 367 12.94 3.86 1.70
CA LEU A 367 12.37 3.94 0.35
C LEU A 367 12.06 5.39 -0.03
N SER A 368 11.57 6.20 0.91
CA SER A 368 11.25 7.60 0.65
C SER A 368 12.46 8.47 0.22
N ASN A 369 13.70 8.02 0.45
CA ASN A 369 14.91 8.74 0.06
C ASN A 369 15.45 8.29 -1.32
N THR A 370 14.93 7.19 -1.85
CA THR A 370 15.39 6.58 -3.11
C THR A 370 15.18 7.50 -4.30
N GLN A 371 14.00 8.10 -4.41
CA GLN A 371 13.59 8.89 -5.58
C GLN A 371 14.39 10.19 -5.69
N LYS A 372 14.64 10.87 -4.56
CA LYS A 372 15.46 12.09 -4.50
C LYS A 372 16.93 11.82 -4.76
N LEU A 373 17.45 10.73 -4.21
CA LEU A 373 18.81 10.27 -4.49
C LEU A 373 19.00 10.01 -5.98
N LEU A 374 18.07 9.29 -6.59
CA LEU A 374 18.11 9.05 -8.02
C LEU A 374 18.05 10.37 -8.79
N ASN A 375 17.10 11.25 -8.49
CA ASN A 375 16.96 12.55 -9.15
C ASN A 375 18.27 13.37 -9.11
N ALA A 376 18.91 13.44 -7.94
CA ALA A 376 20.17 14.14 -7.76
C ALA A 376 21.35 13.53 -8.56
N LEU A 377 21.26 12.25 -8.94
CA LEU A 377 22.25 11.58 -9.80
C LEU A 377 21.96 11.82 -11.26
N ILE A 378 20.69 11.73 -11.67
CA ILE A 378 20.25 12.00 -13.04
C ILE A 378 20.63 13.44 -13.43
N ASP A 379 20.41 14.41 -12.54
CA ASP A 379 20.76 15.82 -12.79
C ASP A 379 22.28 16.05 -12.95
N LYS A 380 23.12 15.13 -12.48
CA LYS A 380 24.59 15.25 -12.48
C LYS A 380 25.31 14.36 -13.48
N GLN A 381 24.65 13.36 -14.07
CA GLN A 381 25.25 12.36 -14.96
C GLN A 381 24.48 12.26 -16.28
N ASP A 382 25.20 12.03 -17.40
CA ASP A 382 24.56 11.86 -18.71
C ASP A 382 23.68 10.60 -18.74
N SER A 383 22.52 10.66 -19.41
CA SER A 383 21.56 9.55 -19.57
C SER A 383 22.16 8.16 -19.86
N PRO A 384 23.23 8.00 -20.66
CA PRO A 384 23.87 6.70 -20.91
C PRO A 384 24.31 5.94 -19.66
N PHE A 385 24.73 6.63 -18.59
CA PHE A 385 25.14 5.99 -17.34
C PHE A 385 23.97 5.27 -16.66
N ILE A 386 22.77 5.85 -16.70
CA ILE A 386 21.58 5.24 -16.10
C ILE A 386 21.19 3.97 -16.87
N TYR A 387 21.28 3.99 -18.21
CA TYR A 387 21.00 2.82 -19.05
C TYR A 387 22.00 1.68 -18.84
N GLU A 388 23.27 2.00 -18.61
CA GLU A 388 24.28 1.02 -18.20
C GLU A 388 23.86 0.33 -16.90
N LYS A 389 23.39 1.11 -15.92
CA LYS A 389 23.00 0.62 -14.59
C LYS A 389 21.65 -0.08 -14.55
N ILE A 390 20.74 0.26 -15.45
CA ILE A 390 19.51 -0.51 -15.70
C ILE A 390 19.85 -1.91 -16.27
N GLY A 391 21.06 -2.10 -16.82
CA GLY A 391 21.49 -3.35 -17.42
C GLY A 391 20.80 -3.65 -18.74
N GLY A 392 20.41 -2.62 -19.51
CA GLY A 392 19.81 -2.80 -20.83
C GLY A 392 19.21 -1.52 -21.41
N GLN A 393 19.11 -1.44 -22.74
CA GLN A 393 18.46 -0.33 -23.43
C GLN A 393 16.94 -0.39 -23.24
N LEU A 394 16.30 0.71 -22.82
CA LEU A 394 14.85 0.83 -22.92
C LEU A 394 14.51 1.51 -24.23
N ARG A 395 13.48 1.01 -24.92
CA ARG A 395 12.93 1.65 -26.12
C ARG A 395 11.51 2.11 -25.89
N TYR A 396 10.74 1.37 -25.09
CA TYR A 396 9.34 1.66 -24.85
C TYR A 396 9.10 1.78 -23.35
N ILE A 397 8.53 2.89 -22.93
CA ILE A 397 8.07 3.08 -21.55
C ILE A 397 6.55 3.18 -21.57
N MET A 398 5.90 2.36 -20.77
CA MET A 398 4.46 2.37 -20.56
C MET A 398 4.17 2.66 -19.10
N ILE A 399 3.47 3.76 -18.82
CA ILE A 399 3.10 4.15 -17.45
C ILE A 399 1.60 4.02 -17.31
N ASP A 400 1.15 3.13 -16.42
CA ASP A 400 -0.26 3.01 -16.02
C ASP A 400 -0.54 3.82 -14.75
N GLU A 401 -1.81 4.18 -14.54
CA GLU A 401 -2.29 4.94 -13.38
C GLU A 401 -1.47 6.23 -13.12
N PHE A 402 -1.10 6.93 -14.20
CA PHE A 402 -0.19 8.08 -14.16
C PHE A 402 -0.62 9.19 -13.19
N GLN A 403 -1.92 9.35 -12.94
CA GLN A 403 -2.46 10.36 -12.02
C GLN A 403 -2.07 10.17 -10.54
N ASP A 404 -1.47 9.02 -10.18
CA ASP A 404 -0.95 8.75 -8.83
C ASP A 404 0.56 8.99 -8.73
N THR A 405 1.21 9.42 -9.81
CA THR A 405 2.65 9.67 -9.85
C THR A 405 2.98 10.95 -9.10
N SER A 406 4.08 10.97 -8.34
CA SER A 406 4.58 12.20 -7.72
C SER A 406 5.40 13.04 -8.70
N TYR A 407 5.60 14.31 -8.39
CA TYR A 407 6.43 15.21 -9.21
C TYR A 407 7.87 14.68 -9.40
N ILE A 408 8.46 14.13 -8.34
CA ILE A 408 9.83 13.59 -8.37
C ILE A 408 9.91 12.33 -9.23
N GLN A 409 8.93 11.41 -9.10
CA GLN A 409 8.83 10.23 -9.95
C GLN A 409 8.71 10.62 -11.42
N TRP A 410 7.86 11.60 -11.72
CA TRP A 410 7.70 12.11 -13.09
C TRP A 410 9.01 12.71 -13.62
N THR A 411 9.70 13.53 -12.82
CA THR A 411 10.98 14.13 -13.23
C THR A 411 12.02 13.06 -13.57
N ASN A 412 12.09 11.98 -12.77
CA ASN A 412 12.99 10.85 -13.03
C ASN A 412 12.58 10.08 -14.31
N PHE A 413 11.29 9.83 -14.54
CA PHE A 413 10.82 9.17 -15.75
C PHE A 413 10.97 10.04 -17.00
N LYS A 414 10.83 11.35 -16.87
CA LYS A 414 10.92 12.29 -17.99
C LYS A 414 12.26 12.18 -18.70
N VAL A 415 13.36 12.05 -17.95
CA VAL A 415 14.70 11.86 -18.53
C VAL A 415 14.81 10.56 -19.34
N LEU A 416 14.24 9.47 -18.85
CA LEU A 416 14.20 8.19 -19.55
C LEU A 416 13.28 8.22 -20.78
N LEU A 417 12.14 8.93 -20.67
CA LEU A 417 11.18 9.12 -21.74
C LEU A 417 11.75 9.99 -22.87
N ASP A 418 12.42 11.08 -22.54
CA ASP A 418 13.01 12.01 -23.51
C ASP A 418 14.06 11.29 -24.39
N ASP A 419 14.85 10.37 -23.82
CA ASP A 419 15.78 9.52 -24.57
C ASP A 419 15.04 8.52 -25.48
N CYS A 420 13.97 7.87 -25.00
CA CYS A 420 13.16 6.95 -25.82
C CYS A 420 12.50 7.70 -27.00
N ILE A 421 12.03 8.92 -26.76
CA ILE A 421 11.43 9.82 -27.75
C ILE A 421 12.47 10.23 -28.80
N ALA A 422 13.70 10.54 -28.39
CA ALA A 422 14.81 10.88 -29.30
C ALA A 422 15.12 9.74 -30.28
N HIS A 423 14.97 8.48 -29.85
CA HIS A 423 15.13 7.29 -30.68
C HIS A 423 13.88 6.93 -31.51
N GLN A 424 12.86 7.81 -31.56
CA GLN A 424 11.56 7.64 -32.25
C GLN A 424 10.76 6.40 -31.81
N ALA A 425 10.93 5.94 -30.57
CA ALA A 425 10.20 4.80 -30.05
C ALA A 425 8.90 5.23 -29.35
N GLY A 426 7.80 4.54 -29.65
CA GLY A 426 6.45 4.88 -29.17
C GLY A 426 6.24 4.58 -27.68
N SER A 427 6.35 5.58 -26.81
CA SER A 427 6.03 5.47 -25.39
C SER A 427 4.56 5.80 -25.10
N LEU A 428 4.06 5.29 -23.97
CA LEU A 428 2.65 5.29 -23.63
C LEU A 428 2.42 5.75 -22.19
N ILE A 429 1.48 6.65 -21.98
CA ILE A 429 1.00 7.02 -20.65
C ILE A 429 -0.51 6.83 -20.62
N VAL A 430 -1.02 6.18 -19.58
CA VAL A 430 -2.46 5.96 -19.36
C VAL A 430 -2.83 6.47 -17.98
N GLY A 431 -3.94 7.21 -17.89
CA GLY A 431 -4.39 7.72 -16.60
C GLY A 431 -5.80 8.30 -16.61
N ASP A 432 -6.32 8.54 -15.40
CA ASP A 432 -7.61 9.17 -15.16
C ASP A 432 -7.54 10.08 -13.93
N VAL A 433 -7.56 11.39 -14.13
CA VAL A 433 -7.50 12.39 -13.03
C VAL A 433 -8.57 12.13 -11.97
N LYS A 434 -9.76 11.70 -12.40
CA LYS A 434 -10.93 11.42 -11.55
C LYS A 434 -10.70 10.23 -10.59
N GLN A 435 -9.64 9.45 -10.81
CA GLN A 435 -9.25 8.33 -9.97
C GLN A 435 -8.00 8.62 -9.13
N SER A 436 -7.51 9.86 -9.05
CA SER A 436 -6.36 10.21 -8.21
C SER A 436 -6.79 10.25 -6.73
N ILE A 437 -6.35 9.26 -5.95
CA ILE A 437 -6.72 9.09 -4.52
C ILE A 437 -5.51 8.85 -3.61
N TYR A 438 -4.30 9.00 -4.15
CA TYR A 438 -3.03 8.75 -3.45
C TYR A 438 -2.23 10.03 -3.17
N ARG A 439 -2.89 11.20 -3.06
CA ARG A 439 -2.25 12.47 -2.67
C ARG A 439 -1.51 12.40 -1.31
N TRP A 440 -1.96 11.54 -0.40
CA TRP A 440 -1.27 11.27 0.87
C TRP A 440 0.08 10.52 0.72
N ARG A 441 0.36 9.99 -0.48
CA ARG A 441 1.66 9.45 -0.92
C ARG A 441 2.31 10.35 -1.97
N ASP A 442 2.03 11.66 -1.92
CA ASP A 442 2.59 12.69 -2.79
C ASP A 442 2.18 12.58 -4.28
N GLY A 443 1.13 11.82 -4.60
CA GLY A 443 0.57 11.77 -5.96
C GLY A 443 -0.05 13.11 -6.37
N ASP A 444 0.28 13.60 -7.56
CA ASP A 444 -0.16 14.90 -8.06
C ASP A 444 -1.06 14.76 -9.30
N TRP A 445 -2.34 15.06 -9.13
CA TRP A 445 -3.35 14.97 -10.16
C TRP A 445 -3.19 16.05 -11.25
N HIS A 446 -2.51 17.18 -10.97
CA HIS A 446 -2.25 18.24 -11.94
C HIS A 446 -1.28 17.78 -13.05
N LEU A 447 -0.39 16.81 -12.78
CA LEU A 447 0.59 16.31 -13.73
C LEU A 447 -0.06 15.82 -15.03
N LEU A 448 -1.10 14.99 -14.93
CA LEU A 448 -1.78 14.44 -16.12
C LEU A 448 -2.49 15.54 -16.94
N ASN A 449 -2.96 16.60 -16.30
CA ASN A 449 -3.60 17.73 -16.99
C ASN A 449 -2.58 18.66 -17.68
N SER A 450 -1.38 18.78 -17.11
CA SER A 450 -0.27 19.56 -17.69
C SER A 450 0.28 18.95 -18.99
N LEU A 451 0.15 17.64 -19.15
CA LEU A 451 0.58 16.90 -20.35
C LEU A 451 -0.48 16.98 -21.45
N ASN A 452 -0.29 17.89 -22.41
CA ASN A 452 -1.21 18.07 -23.52
C ASN A 452 -0.46 18.46 -24.81
N GLU A 453 -1.16 18.44 -25.94
CA GLU A 453 -0.52 18.73 -27.24
C GLU A 453 -0.02 20.18 -27.37
N LYS A 454 -0.53 21.11 -26.53
CA LYS A 454 -0.05 22.49 -26.50
C LYS A 454 1.28 22.61 -25.75
N SER A 455 1.55 21.74 -24.79
CA SER A 455 2.79 21.75 -24.01
C SER A 455 3.95 21.04 -24.70
N ASN A 456 3.70 20.04 -25.56
CA ASN A 456 4.75 19.40 -26.36
C ASN A 456 4.20 18.83 -27.69
N SER A 457 4.82 19.21 -28.81
CA SER A 457 4.42 18.77 -30.15
C SER A 457 4.64 17.27 -30.42
N ALA A 458 5.45 16.60 -29.61
CA ALA A 458 5.68 15.17 -29.64
C ALA A 458 4.54 14.32 -29.01
N ILE A 459 3.56 14.97 -28.35
CA ILE A 459 2.47 14.30 -27.63
C ILE A 459 1.23 14.14 -28.50
N GLN A 460 0.69 12.93 -28.55
CA GLN A 460 -0.66 12.63 -29.04
C GLN A 460 -1.59 12.34 -27.86
N VAL A 461 -2.66 13.12 -27.69
CA VAL A 461 -3.70 12.82 -26.69
C VAL A 461 -4.84 12.04 -27.32
N LYS A 462 -5.24 10.92 -26.69
CA LYS A 462 -6.41 10.10 -27.07
C LYS A 462 -7.34 9.93 -25.88
N HIS A 463 -8.64 10.01 -26.13
CA HIS A 463 -9.67 9.84 -25.08
C HIS A 463 -10.38 8.49 -25.23
N LEU A 464 -10.54 7.75 -24.12
CA LEU A 464 -11.34 6.52 -24.05
C LEU A 464 -12.65 6.80 -23.33
N ASN A 465 -13.72 7.02 -24.11
CA ASN A 465 -14.98 7.56 -23.59
C ASN A 465 -16.08 6.52 -23.35
N THR A 466 -15.94 5.30 -23.88
CA THR A 466 -17.00 4.28 -23.82
C THR A 466 -16.81 3.36 -22.62
N ASN A 467 -17.83 3.21 -21.75
CA ASN A 467 -17.76 2.33 -20.58
C ASN A 467 -18.21 0.90 -20.93
N TYR A 468 -17.26 -0.03 -20.97
CA TYR A 468 -17.52 -1.45 -21.25
C TYR A 468 -17.80 -2.27 -19.99
N ARG A 469 -17.43 -1.76 -18.81
CA ARG A 469 -17.56 -2.45 -17.51
C ARG A 469 -18.98 -2.47 -16.97
N SER A 470 -19.61 -1.31 -16.78
CA SER A 470 -20.81 -1.19 -15.95
C SER A 470 -22.10 -1.26 -16.75
N GLN A 471 -23.19 -1.77 -16.17
CA GLN A 471 -24.49 -1.82 -16.81
C GLN A 471 -25.03 -0.42 -17.10
N ARG A 472 -25.99 -0.35 -18.03
CA ARG A 472 -26.49 0.90 -18.59
C ARG A 472 -26.98 1.89 -17.52
N ASN A 473 -27.79 1.43 -16.57
CA ASN A 473 -28.34 2.29 -15.52
C ASN A 473 -27.24 2.80 -14.57
N ILE A 474 -26.20 1.99 -14.31
CA ILE A 474 -25.05 2.42 -13.50
C ILE A 474 -24.26 3.51 -14.22
N ILE A 475 -24.06 3.39 -15.54
CA ILE A 475 -23.39 4.43 -16.34
C ILE A 475 -24.22 5.71 -16.36
N HIS A 476 -25.52 5.63 -16.64
CA HIS A 476 -26.43 6.77 -16.66
C HIS A 476 -26.45 7.51 -15.32
N PHE A 477 -26.65 6.79 -14.22
CA PHE A 477 -26.61 7.37 -12.88
C PHE A 477 -25.29 8.08 -12.61
N ASN A 478 -24.14 7.44 -12.89
CA ASN A 478 -22.83 8.05 -12.65
C ASN A 478 -22.61 9.30 -13.51
N ASN A 479 -22.98 9.26 -14.80
CA ASN A 479 -22.87 10.41 -15.70
C ASN A 479 -23.65 11.62 -15.17
N THR A 480 -24.92 11.43 -14.84
CA THR A 480 -25.81 12.47 -14.32
C THR A 480 -25.34 12.96 -12.94
N PHE A 481 -25.02 12.04 -12.03
CA PHE A 481 -24.58 12.36 -10.68
C PHE A 481 -23.27 13.15 -10.65
N PHE A 482 -22.20 12.70 -11.32
CA PHE A 482 -20.90 13.40 -11.25
C PHE A 482 -20.88 14.71 -12.05
N THR A 483 -21.69 14.83 -13.10
CA THR A 483 -21.88 16.10 -13.81
C THR A 483 -22.51 17.14 -12.88
N ALA A 484 -23.63 16.80 -12.23
CA ALA A 484 -24.31 17.70 -11.29
C ALA A 484 -23.45 18.01 -10.05
N THR A 485 -22.79 16.99 -9.50
CA THR A 485 -21.93 17.13 -8.31
C THR A 485 -20.78 18.10 -8.57
N THR A 486 -20.10 17.99 -9.70
CA THR A 486 -18.95 18.85 -10.02
C THR A 486 -19.36 20.31 -10.20
N GLN A 487 -20.50 20.56 -10.84
CA GLN A 487 -21.06 21.91 -10.98
C GLN A 487 -21.43 22.49 -9.62
N LEU A 488 -22.10 21.72 -8.77
CA LEU A 488 -22.52 22.14 -7.43
C LEU A 488 -21.31 22.49 -6.56
N VAL A 489 -20.29 21.63 -6.52
CA VAL A 489 -19.06 21.88 -5.73
C VAL A 489 -18.33 23.11 -6.26
N SER A 490 -18.13 23.22 -7.58
CA SER A 490 -17.44 24.37 -8.19
C SER A 490 -18.17 25.68 -7.90
N ASN A 491 -19.49 25.71 -8.03
CA ASN A 491 -20.30 26.90 -7.75
C ASN A 491 -20.26 27.27 -6.26
N LYS A 492 -20.28 26.29 -5.35
CA LYS A 492 -20.16 26.55 -3.91
C LYS A 492 -18.81 27.15 -3.54
N ILE A 493 -17.72 26.58 -4.08
CA ILE A 493 -16.38 27.10 -3.82
C ILE A 493 -16.26 28.51 -4.41
N LYS A 494 -16.69 28.73 -5.66
CA LYS A 494 -16.68 30.08 -6.28
C LYS A 494 -17.47 31.10 -5.47
N ALA A 495 -18.70 30.78 -5.08
CA ALA A 495 -19.52 31.67 -4.25
C ALA A 495 -18.89 31.96 -2.88
N GLU A 496 -18.21 30.98 -2.28
CA GLU A 496 -17.45 31.17 -1.04
C GLU A 496 -16.25 32.11 -1.26
N LEU A 497 -15.50 31.94 -2.36
CA LEU A 497 -14.33 32.76 -2.70
C LEU A 497 -14.68 34.20 -3.12
N GLU A 498 -15.77 34.39 -3.89
CA GLU A 498 -16.25 35.70 -4.35
C GLU A 498 -16.71 36.57 -3.18
N LYS A 499 -17.47 35.98 -2.24
CA LYS A 499 -17.92 36.66 -1.02
C LYS A 499 -16.73 37.17 -0.18
N ASP A 500 -15.62 36.45 -0.29
CA ASP A 500 -14.43 36.59 0.52
C ASP A 500 -13.35 37.51 -0.13
N GLN A 501 -13.65 38.08 -1.30
CA GLN A 501 -12.79 38.99 -2.10
C GLN A 501 -11.39 38.42 -2.41
N ILE A 502 -11.33 37.12 -2.74
CA ILE A 502 -10.08 36.40 -3.01
C ILE A 502 -9.52 36.76 -4.41
N PRO A 503 -8.18 36.76 -4.61
CA PRO A 503 -7.57 36.98 -5.92
C PRO A 503 -8.09 36.04 -7.02
N THR A 504 -8.19 36.56 -8.24
CA THR A 504 -8.70 35.84 -9.43
C THR A 504 -7.91 34.57 -9.74
N GLU A 505 -6.61 34.53 -9.42
CA GLU A 505 -5.73 33.37 -9.63
C GLU A 505 -6.21 32.13 -8.87
N ILE A 506 -6.69 32.27 -7.64
CA ILE A 506 -7.22 31.15 -6.84
C ILE A 506 -8.61 30.73 -7.35
N ILE A 507 -9.40 31.68 -7.85
CA ILE A 507 -10.70 31.40 -8.47
C ILE A 507 -10.52 30.57 -9.74
N GLN A 508 -9.47 30.83 -10.53
CA GLN A 508 -9.14 30.05 -11.73
C GLN A 508 -8.77 28.60 -11.40
N GLN A 509 -8.21 28.31 -10.22
CA GLN A 509 -7.95 26.92 -9.81
C GLN A 509 -9.24 26.10 -9.64
N VAL A 510 -10.37 26.75 -9.36
CA VAL A 510 -11.68 26.06 -9.32
C VAL A 510 -12.14 25.66 -10.72
N ASP A 511 -11.74 26.40 -11.75
CA ASP A 511 -12.00 26.01 -13.14
C ASP A 511 -11.24 24.74 -13.52
N GLU A 512 -10.08 24.47 -12.90
CA GLU A 512 -9.33 23.22 -13.11
C GLU A 512 -10.11 21.99 -12.63
N ILE A 513 -10.91 22.11 -11.56
CA ILE A 513 -11.82 21.03 -11.13
C ILE A 513 -12.83 20.72 -12.24
N THR A 514 -13.41 21.77 -12.82
CA THR A 514 -14.40 21.63 -13.90
C THR A 514 -13.77 21.00 -15.13
N MET A 515 -12.54 21.40 -15.49
CA MET A 515 -11.78 20.82 -16.60
C MET A 515 -11.41 19.36 -16.34
N ALA A 516 -11.04 18.98 -15.11
CA ALA A 516 -10.69 17.61 -14.75
C ALA A 516 -11.87 16.62 -14.90
N TYR A 517 -13.10 17.13 -14.79
CA TYR A 517 -14.34 16.36 -14.90
C TYR A 517 -15.11 16.64 -16.19
N GLU A 518 -14.57 17.41 -17.12
CA GLU A 518 -15.24 17.76 -18.39
C GLU A 518 -15.62 16.52 -19.20
N ASP A 519 -14.78 15.47 -19.14
CA ASP A 519 -14.98 14.19 -19.82
C ASP A 519 -15.53 13.07 -18.90
N VAL A 520 -16.19 13.44 -17.80
CA VAL A 520 -16.75 12.45 -16.85
C VAL A 520 -17.86 11.60 -17.48
N SER A 521 -18.65 12.19 -18.38
CA SER A 521 -19.78 11.52 -19.03
C SER A 521 -19.31 10.50 -20.06
N GLN A 522 -19.64 9.24 -19.81
CA GLN A 522 -19.22 8.11 -20.62
C GLN A 522 -20.29 7.67 -21.62
N GLN A 523 -19.84 7.22 -22.79
CA GLN A 523 -20.70 6.60 -23.79
C GLN A 523 -21.08 5.17 -23.39
N ILE A 524 -22.30 4.79 -23.74
CA ILE A 524 -22.85 3.46 -23.45
C ILE A 524 -22.77 2.61 -24.74
N PRO A 525 -22.23 1.38 -24.69
CA PRO A 525 -22.25 0.48 -25.82
C PRO A 525 -23.67 0.21 -26.34
N VAL A 526 -23.82 0.13 -27.67
CA VAL A 526 -25.13 0.02 -28.36
C VAL A 526 -25.97 -1.19 -27.89
N ASN A 527 -25.32 -2.29 -27.50
CA ASN A 527 -25.97 -3.56 -27.16
C ASN A 527 -26.13 -3.81 -25.64
N LYS A 528 -26.00 -2.79 -24.77
CA LYS A 528 -26.24 -2.97 -23.33
C LYS A 528 -27.72 -2.84 -22.97
N GLU A 529 -28.21 -3.83 -22.23
CA GLU A 529 -29.56 -3.86 -21.67
C GLU A 529 -29.76 -2.73 -20.64
N ASP A 530 -31.00 -2.26 -20.50
CA ASP A 530 -31.45 -1.27 -19.49
C ASP A 530 -31.56 -1.92 -18.09
N MET A 531 -30.43 -2.43 -17.60
CA MET A 531 -30.32 -3.12 -16.32
C MET A 531 -29.35 -2.40 -15.37
N GLY A 532 -29.41 -2.77 -14.10
CA GLY A 532 -28.58 -2.27 -13.02
C GLY A 532 -29.37 -1.41 -12.05
N LEU A 533 -29.16 -1.66 -10.76
CA LEU A 533 -29.88 -1.02 -9.66
C LEU A 533 -28.95 -0.10 -8.86
N VAL A 534 -29.40 1.13 -8.60
CA VAL A 534 -28.76 2.06 -7.67
C VAL A 534 -29.71 2.31 -6.50
N LYS A 535 -29.24 2.06 -5.27
CA LYS A 535 -29.95 2.37 -4.02
C LYS A 535 -29.10 3.24 -3.12
N ILE A 536 -29.65 4.34 -2.62
CA ILE A 536 -29.00 5.23 -1.66
C ILE A 536 -29.88 5.35 -0.42
N THR A 537 -29.31 5.09 0.74
CA THR A 537 -30.00 5.18 2.03
C THR A 537 -29.18 6.03 3.00
N LEU A 538 -29.74 7.16 3.43
CA LEU A 538 -29.11 8.01 4.44
C LEU A 538 -29.86 7.88 5.77
N LEU A 539 -29.17 7.33 6.76
CA LEU A 539 -29.69 6.98 8.08
C LEU A 539 -29.59 8.16 9.06
N PRO A 540 -30.49 8.27 10.05
CA PRO A 540 -30.39 9.25 11.12
C PRO A 540 -29.15 9.04 11.99
N SER A 541 -28.89 9.98 12.92
CA SER A 541 -27.68 9.95 13.76
C SER A 541 -27.81 9.11 15.04
N ASN A 542 -29.02 8.68 15.40
CA ASN A 542 -29.25 7.89 16.61
C ASN A 542 -28.95 6.42 16.30
N ASP A 543 -28.24 5.74 17.20
CA ASP A 543 -27.84 4.32 17.04
C ASP A 543 -27.24 3.93 15.68
N TYR A 544 -26.51 4.89 15.08
CA TYR A 544 -26.08 4.83 13.69
C TYR A 544 -25.25 3.60 13.31
N GLU A 545 -24.38 3.11 14.20
CA GLU A 545 -23.56 1.93 13.89
C GLU A 545 -24.40 0.66 13.80
N ASN A 546 -25.35 0.46 14.71
CA ASN A 546 -26.26 -0.68 14.67
C ASN A 546 -27.22 -0.59 13.49
N GLU A 547 -27.81 0.59 13.23
CA GLU A 547 -28.67 0.80 12.05
C GLU A 547 -27.89 0.55 10.75
N MET A 548 -26.63 0.97 10.66
CA MET A 548 -25.77 0.70 9.51
C MET A 548 -25.55 -0.80 9.31
N ILE A 549 -25.22 -1.54 10.37
CA ILE A 549 -25.02 -2.99 10.30
C ILE A 549 -26.32 -3.69 9.86
N CYS A 550 -27.46 -3.30 10.42
CA CYS A 550 -28.78 -3.80 10.02
C CYS A 550 -29.06 -3.53 8.54
N GLN A 551 -28.83 -2.31 8.05
CA GLN A 551 -29.05 -1.95 6.65
C GLN A 551 -28.14 -2.74 5.69
N VAL A 552 -26.88 -2.96 6.07
CA VAL A 552 -25.94 -3.79 5.29
C VAL A 552 -26.43 -5.25 5.28
N LYS A 553 -26.86 -5.78 6.42
CA LYS A 553 -27.41 -7.12 6.54
C LYS A 553 -28.63 -7.30 5.62
N GLU A 554 -29.61 -6.41 5.72
CA GLU A 554 -30.82 -6.44 4.87
C GLU A 554 -30.48 -6.36 3.37
N THR A 555 -29.46 -5.57 3.01
CA THR A 555 -28.99 -5.47 1.63
C THR A 555 -28.40 -6.79 1.14
N ILE A 556 -27.58 -7.47 1.96
CA ILE A 556 -27.02 -8.78 1.63
C ILE A 556 -28.14 -9.82 1.51
N GLU A 557 -29.08 -9.85 2.46
CA GLU A 557 -30.24 -10.76 2.43
C GLU A 557 -31.08 -10.55 1.17
N TYR A 558 -31.31 -9.29 0.78
CA TYR A 558 -31.99 -8.93 -0.46
C TYR A 558 -31.25 -9.45 -1.70
N LEU A 559 -29.93 -9.26 -1.79
CA LEU A 559 -29.14 -9.73 -2.92
C LEU A 559 -29.16 -11.25 -3.03
N LEU A 560 -28.90 -11.96 -1.93
CA LEU A 560 -28.86 -13.43 -1.91
C LEU A 560 -30.24 -14.05 -2.18
N SER A 561 -31.32 -13.43 -1.71
CA SER A 561 -32.69 -13.88 -2.00
C SER A 561 -33.05 -13.75 -3.49
N ASN A 562 -32.37 -12.87 -4.23
CA ASN A 562 -32.48 -12.71 -5.68
C ASN A 562 -31.45 -13.53 -6.48
N ASN A 563 -30.93 -14.62 -5.90
CA ASN A 563 -29.98 -15.55 -6.52
C ASN A 563 -28.63 -14.93 -6.92
N ILE A 564 -28.20 -13.86 -6.25
CA ILE A 564 -26.85 -13.31 -6.44
C ILE A 564 -25.86 -14.13 -5.60
N LYS A 565 -24.72 -14.49 -6.19
CA LYS A 565 -23.68 -15.28 -5.50
C LYS A 565 -22.91 -14.39 -4.52
N THR A 566 -22.45 -14.98 -3.41
CA THR A 566 -21.62 -14.28 -2.41
C THR A 566 -20.34 -13.71 -3.02
N SER A 567 -19.68 -14.47 -3.91
CA SER A 567 -18.47 -14.07 -4.64
C SER A 567 -18.65 -12.89 -5.59
N ASP A 568 -19.89 -12.57 -5.98
CA ASP A 568 -20.24 -11.43 -6.83
C ASP A 568 -20.52 -10.15 -6.02
N ILE A 569 -20.45 -10.21 -4.67
CA ILE A 569 -20.73 -9.09 -3.77
C ILE A 569 -19.43 -8.56 -3.16
N ALA A 570 -19.28 -7.24 -3.20
CA ALA A 570 -18.21 -6.52 -2.51
C ALA A 570 -18.74 -5.42 -1.60
N ILE A 571 -18.18 -5.33 -0.41
CA ILE A 571 -18.41 -4.28 0.57
C ILE A 571 -17.18 -3.35 0.56
N ILE A 572 -17.38 -2.07 0.25
CA ILE A 572 -16.30 -1.09 0.14
C ILE A 572 -16.47 0.00 1.19
N ALA A 573 -15.52 0.08 2.13
CA ALA A 573 -15.54 1.07 3.20
C ALA A 573 -14.32 2.00 3.19
N ARG A 574 -14.41 3.20 3.79
CA ARG A 574 -13.29 4.15 3.86
C ARG A 574 -12.24 3.78 4.91
N LYS A 575 -12.65 3.21 6.05
CA LYS A 575 -11.81 2.99 7.23
C LYS A 575 -11.73 1.50 7.59
N ASN A 576 -10.54 1.03 7.96
CA ASN A 576 -10.32 -0.36 8.41
C ASN A 576 -11.18 -0.72 9.64
N ASN A 577 -11.40 0.22 10.57
CA ASN A 577 -12.24 -0.04 11.74
C ASN A 577 -13.68 -0.46 11.34
N HIS A 578 -14.26 0.19 10.32
CA HIS A 578 -15.60 -0.18 9.85
C HIS A 578 -15.62 -1.56 9.19
N ILE A 579 -14.54 -1.94 8.50
CA ILE A 579 -14.37 -3.28 7.92
C ILE A 579 -14.34 -4.35 9.02
N GLN A 580 -13.58 -4.09 10.09
CA GLN A 580 -13.47 -5.00 11.22
C GLN A 580 -14.81 -5.19 11.95
N ILE A 581 -15.55 -4.10 12.15
CA ILE A 581 -16.89 -4.13 12.76
C ILE A 581 -17.84 -5.02 11.93
N LEU A 582 -17.91 -4.79 10.62
CA LEU A 582 -18.79 -5.57 9.73
C LEU A 582 -18.37 -7.04 9.66
N ALA A 583 -17.08 -7.32 9.45
CA ALA A 583 -16.59 -8.70 9.36
C ALA A 583 -16.83 -9.48 10.66
N SER A 584 -16.56 -8.86 11.82
CA SER A 584 -16.80 -9.48 13.13
C SER A 584 -18.28 -9.80 13.34
N TYR A 585 -19.17 -8.91 12.91
CA TYR A 585 -20.61 -9.11 13.00
C TYR A 585 -21.06 -10.31 12.16
N PHE A 586 -20.70 -10.37 10.87
CA PHE A 586 -21.15 -11.43 9.96
C PHE A 586 -20.47 -12.79 10.21
N GLN A 587 -19.31 -12.81 10.88
CA GLN A 587 -18.68 -14.06 11.33
C GLN A 587 -19.44 -14.70 12.51
N GLN A 588 -20.12 -13.90 13.34
CA GLN A 588 -20.78 -14.35 14.57
C GLN A 588 -22.29 -14.49 14.43
N ASN A 589 -22.91 -13.77 13.50
CA ASN A 589 -24.36 -13.66 13.38
C ASN A 589 -24.83 -14.22 12.04
N PRO A 590 -25.74 -15.22 12.02
CA PRO A 590 -26.33 -15.68 10.78
C PRO A 590 -27.28 -14.63 10.19
N ILE A 591 -27.50 -14.74 8.89
CA ILE A 591 -28.47 -13.94 8.14
C ILE A 591 -29.63 -14.81 7.67
N GLU A 592 -30.77 -14.19 7.39
CA GLU A 592 -31.96 -14.86 6.88
C GLU A 592 -32.07 -14.70 5.36
N VAL A 593 -31.96 -15.80 4.62
CA VAL A 593 -32.13 -15.82 3.16
C VAL A 593 -33.22 -16.82 2.81
N ASN A 594 -34.28 -16.35 2.13
CA ASN A 594 -35.44 -17.17 1.76
C ASN A 594 -36.03 -17.98 2.93
N GLY A 595 -36.09 -17.37 4.13
CA GLY A 595 -36.62 -17.99 5.35
C GLY A 595 -35.68 -19.01 6.03
N LYS A 596 -34.41 -19.08 5.62
CA LYS A 596 -33.39 -19.96 6.22
C LYS A 596 -32.24 -19.14 6.81
N GLN A 597 -31.82 -19.50 8.02
CA GLN A 597 -30.63 -18.95 8.65
C GLN A 597 -29.38 -19.61 8.07
N GLN A 598 -28.44 -18.79 7.57
CA GLN A 598 -27.15 -19.26 7.08
C GLN A 598 -26.03 -18.29 7.46
N MET A 599 -24.83 -18.81 7.66
CA MET A 599 -23.62 -18.02 7.85
C MET A 599 -23.09 -17.55 6.48
N VAL A 600 -22.52 -16.35 6.43
CA VAL A 600 -21.90 -15.81 5.22
C VAL A 600 -20.40 -15.74 5.41
N ASN A 601 -19.67 -16.32 4.46
CA ASN A 601 -18.22 -16.17 4.43
C ASN A 601 -17.84 -14.76 3.99
N MET A 602 -16.93 -14.12 4.72
CA MET A 602 -16.36 -12.81 4.41
C MET A 602 -14.92 -13.00 3.97
N VAL A 603 -14.49 -12.33 2.90
CA VAL A 603 -13.12 -12.39 2.38
C VAL A 603 -12.48 -11.03 2.55
N SER A 604 -11.43 -10.93 3.39
CA SER A 604 -10.78 -9.65 3.67
C SER A 604 -9.37 -9.77 4.23
N ASN A 605 -8.41 -9.28 3.45
CA ASN A 605 -7.05 -9.06 3.93
C ASN A 605 -6.94 -7.87 4.91
N GLU A 606 -8.02 -7.15 5.23
CA GLU A 606 -8.00 -6.06 6.22
C GLU A 606 -8.73 -6.39 7.52
N ALA A 607 -9.73 -7.27 7.46
CA ALA A 607 -10.51 -7.64 8.63
C ALA A 607 -9.82 -8.69 9.51
N PHE A 608 -9.11 -9.63 8.88
CA PHE A 608 -8.61 -10.84 9.53
C PHE A 608 -7.18 -10.68 10.05
N GLN A 609 -7.02 -9.77 11.01
CA GLN A 609 -5.75 -9.49 11.68
C GLN A 609 -5.39 -10.57 12.71
N LEU A 610 -4.10 -10.81 12.95
CA LEU A 610 -3.64 -11.81 13.93
C LEU A 610 -4.20 -11.56 15.35
N ASN A 611 -4.47 -10.31 15.72
CA ASN A 611 -5.08 -9.99 17.02
C ASN A 611 -6.57 -10.35 17.15
N SER A 612 -7.28 -10.67 16.06
CA SER A 612 -8.68 -11.12 16.13
C SER A 612 -8.75 -12.61 16.51
N SER A 613 -7.74 -13.40 16.14
CA SER A 613 -7.62 -14.83 16.45
C SER A 613 -7.66 -15.09 17.95
N MET A 614 -8.52 -16.01 18.39
CA MET A 614 -8.53 -16.43 19.78
C MET A 614 -7.31 -17.31 20.09
N ALA A 615 -6.88 -18.13 19.14
CA ALA A 615 -5.68 -18.97 19.28
C ALA A 615 -4.42 -18.12 19.49
N VAL A 616 -4.15 -17.18 18.58
CA VAL A 616 -2.94 -16.35 18.65
C VAL A 616 -2.98 -15.44 19.88
N ARG A 617 -4.13 -14.82 20.20
CA ARG A 617 -4.27 -14.05 21.44
C ARG A 617 -3.97 -14.87 22.69
N THR A 618 -4.36 -16.15 22.72
CA THR A 618 -4.08 -17.03 23.86
C THR A 618 -2.58 -17.25 24.02
N ILE A 619 -1.84 -17.52 22.93
CA ILE A 619 -0.38 -17.67 22.94
C ILE A 619 0.29 -16.38 23.45
N ILE A 620 -0.07 -15.23 22.88
CA ILE A 620 0.50 -13.93 23.25
C ILE A 620 0.18 -13.56 24.70
N THR A 621 -1.06 -13.78 25.14
CA THR A 621 -1.46 -13.50 26.53
C THR A 621 -0.73 -14.43 27.50
N ALA A 622 -0.50 -15.70 27.12
CA ALA A 622 0.31 -16.63 27.91
C ALA A 622 1.77 -16.17 28.03
N MET A 623 2.39 -15.72 26.93
CA MET A 623 3.74 -15.12 26.96
C MET A 623 3.81 -13.90 27.90
N ARG A 624 2.80 -13.01 27.86
CA ARG A 624 2.72 -11.86 28.80
C ARG A 624 2.62 -12.30 30.25
N VAL A 625 1.81 -13.32 30.54
CA VAL A 625 1.63 -13.85 31.90
C VAL A 625 2.93 -14.50 32.41
N LEU A 626 3.69 -15.18 31.55
CA LEU A 626 4.98 -15.78 31.93
C LEU A 626 5.99 -14.72 32.40
N ILE A 627 6.06 -13.56 31.73
CA ILE A 627 7.00 -12.47 32.04
C ILE A 627 6.47 -11.51 33.12
N HIS A 628 5.16 -11.29 33.18
CA HIS A 628 4.51 -10.39 34.13
C HIS A 628 3.38 -11.08 34.92
N PRO A 629 3.69 -12.10 35.74
CA PRO A 629 2.69 -12.86 36.48
C PRO A 629 1.85 -12.02 37.45
N GLN A 630 2.39 -10.87 37.90
CA GLN A 630 1.70 -9.93 38.78
C GLN A 630 0.54 -9.16 38.12
N ASP A 631 0.45 -9.16 36.79
CA ASP A 631 -0.65 -8.50 36.07
C ASP A 631 -1.93 -9.34 36.13
N LYS A 632 -2.75 -9.04 37.13
CA LYS A 632 -4.02 -9.70 37.37
C LYS A 632 -5.01 -9.59 36.21
N LEU A 633 -4.99 -8.49 35.45
CA LEU A 633 -5.92 -8.29 34.33
C LEU A 633 -5.57 -9.22 33.17
N THR A 634 -4.29 -9.29 32.83
CA THR A 634 -3.78 -10.18 31.78
C THR A 634 -3.95 -11.66 32.17
N MET A 635 -3.67 -12.00 33.44
CA MET A 635 -3.90 -13.35 33.97
C MET A 635 -5.38 -13.76 33.92
N ALA A 636 -6.29 -12.89 34.37
CA ALA A 636 -7.73 -13.15 34.32
C ALA A 636 -8.22 -13.32 32.87
N SER A 637 -7.66 -12.55 31.93
CA SER A 637 -7.95 -12.66 30.50
C SER A 637 -7.52 -14.02 29.94
N LEU A 638 -6.31 -14.49 30.28
CA LEU A 638 -5.81 -15.80 29.87
C LEU A 638 -6.67 -16.93 30.44
N VAL A 639 -7.04 -16.85 31.71
CA VAL A 639 -7.93 -17.83 32.37
C VAL A 639 -9.28 -17.89 31.67
N LYS A 640 -9.89 -16.74 31.34
CA LYS A 640 -11.16 -16.70 30.63
C LYS A 640 -11.06 -17.37 29.24
N MET A 641 -9.99 -17.07 28.50
CA MET A 641 -9.74 -17.70 27.20
C MET A 641 -9.51 -19.20 27.32
N SER A 642 -8.65 -19.65 28.26
CA SER A 642 -8.31 -21.06 28.44
C SER A 642 -9.53 -21.90 28.83
N GLN A 643 -10.40 -21.38 29.70
CA GLN A 643 -11.62 -22.06 30.12
C GLN A 643 -12.61 -22.20 28.96
N ARG A 644 -12.77 -21.16 28.14
CA ARG A 644 -13.60 -21.20 26.93
C ARG A 644 -13.11 -22.26 25.93
N ILE A 645 -11.79 -22.39 25.76
CA ILE A 645 -11.19 -23.33 24.80
C ILE A 645 -11.21 -24.77 25.32
N ILE A 646 -10.84 -24.98 26.60
CA ILE A 646 -10.63 -26.32 27.16
C ILE A 646 -11.93 -26.93 27.67
N HIS A 647 -12.79 -26.14 28.31
CA HIS A 647 -14.00 -26.60 28.99
C HIS A 647 -15.30 -26.20 28.27
N SER A 648 -15.22 -25.39 27.21
CA SER A 648 -16.40 -24.90 26.45
C SER A 648 -17.42 -24.18 27.32
N ASP A 649 -16.99 -23.58 28.43
CA ASP A 649 -17.83 -22.83 29.35
C ASP A 649 -17.95 -21.37 28.89
N GLU A 650 -19.14 -20.96 28.43
CA GLU A 650 -19.42 -19.59 28.01
C GLU A 650 -19.89 -18.68 29.14
N ASN A 651 -20.13 -19.22 30.34
CA ASN A 651 -20.83 -18.53 31.45
C ASN A 651 -19.93 -18.07 32.60
N ILE A 652 -18.62 -17.92 32.38
CA ILE A 652 -17.73 -17.35 33.39
C ILE A 652 -17.97 -15.83 33.48
N ASP A 653 -18.70 -15.43 34.53
CA ASP A 653 -18.98 -14.03 34.84
C ASP A 653 -17.70 -13.27 35.22
N ASP A 654 -17.50 -12.10 34.62
CA ASP A 654 -16.35 -11.23 34.89
C ASP A 654 -16.24 -10.91 36.39
N ALA A 655 -17.38 -10.68 37.06
CA ALA A 655 -17.38 -10.39 38.50
C ALA A 655 -16.89 -11.58 39.34
N SER A 656 -17.07 -12.83 38.88
CA SER A 656 -16.59 -14.04 39.56
C SER A 656 -15.06 -14.25 39.45
N LEU A 657 -14.45 -13.77 38.37
CA LEU A 657 -13.00 -13.75 38.18
C LEU A 657 -12.35 -12.63 39.00
N PHE A 658 -12.96 -11.44 39.02
CA PHE A 658 -12.48 -10.28 39.78
C PHE A 658 -12.76 -10.37 41.30
N ALA A 659 -13.68 -11.22 41.74
CA ALA A 659 -13.96 -11.47 43.15
C ALA A 659 -12.87 -12.31 43.86
N ARG A 660 -12.00 -12.98 43.10
CA ARG A 660 -10.86 -13.77 43.62
C ARG A 660 -9.75 -12.84 44.07
N LYS A 661 -9.22 -13.05 45.28
CA LYS A 661 -8.36 -12.06 45.94
C LYS A 661 -6.86 -12.29 45.71
N SER A 662 -6.44 -13.53 45.43
CA SER A 662 -5.03 -13.88 45.26
C SER A 662 -4.68 -14.30 43.82
N GLU A 663 -3.42 -14.07 43.44
CA GLU A 663 -2.84 -14.52 42.17
C GLU A 663 -2.82 -16.06 42.08
N GLU A 664 -2.59 -16.74 43.20
CA GLU A 664 -2.57 -18.20 43.30
C GLU A 664 -3.93 -18.83 42.94
N GLU A 665 -5.04 -18.21 43.37
CA GLU A 665 -6.40 -18.65 43.04
C GLU A 665 -6.74 -18.56 41.54
N LEU A 666 -6.06 -17.67 40.80
CA LEU A 666 -6.19 -17.54 39.35
C LEU A 666 -5.25 -18.50 38.62
N LYS A 667 -4.00 -18.65 39.08
CA LYS A 667 -3.04 -19.61 38.52
C LYS A 667 -3.57 -21.05 38.54
N HIS A 668 -4.27 -21.46 39.60
CA HIS A 668 -4.89 -22.78 39.69
C HIS A 668 -5.97 -23.08 38.63
N LEU A 669 -6.47 -22.07 37.92
CA LEU A 669 -7.42 -22.26 36.81
C LEU A 669 -6.76 -22.40 35.44
N LEU A 670 -5.46 -22.15 35.33
CA LEU A 670 -4.69 -22.41 34.12
C LEU A 670 -4.41 -23.91 33.97
N PRO A 671 -4.08 -24.40 32.76
CA PRO A 671 -3.67 -25.78 32.55
C PRO A 671 -2.54 -26.17 33.53
N ALA A 672 -2.67 -27.33 34.16
CA ALA A 672 -1.67 -27.81 35.12
C ALA A 672 -0.28 -27.92 34.45
N GLU A 673 -0.26 -28.31 33.18
CA GLU A 673 0.94 -28.42 32.37
C GLU A 673 1.73 -27.09 32.27
N MET A 674 1.04 -25.94 32.24
CA MET A 674 1.70 -24.62 32.23
C MET A 674 2.30 -24.28 33.60
N ASN A 675 1.56 -24.57 34.68
CA ASN A 675 2.01 -24.27 36.03
C ASN A 675 3.21 -25.14 36.44
N ASP A 676 3.21 -26.41 36.03
CA ASP A 676 4.28 -27.35 36.32
C ASP A 676 5.56 -27.05 35.52
N ALA A 677 5.44 -26.49 34.32
CA ALA A 677 6.55 -26.19 33.41
C ALA A 677 6.95 -24.70 33.37
N TRP A 678 6.50 -23.87 34.33
CA TRP A 678 6.62 -22.41 34.23
C TRP A 678 8.07 -21.92 34.02
N ASP A 679 9.01 -22.40 34.84
CA ASP A 679 10.42 -22.01 34.75
C ASP A 679 11.08 -22.53 33.45
N GLU A 680 10.67 -23.72 32.98
CA GLU A 680 11.15 -24.30 31.72
C GLU A 680 10.66 -23.49 30.52
N LEU A 681 9.38 -23.10 30.51
CA LEU A 681 8.76 -22.30 29.46
C LEU A 681 9.47 -20.95 29.27
N ILE A 682 9.84 -20.26 30.35
CA ILE A 682 10.57 -18.98 30.28
C ILE A 682 11.96 -19.16 29.63
N SER A 683 12.61 -20.30 29.84
CA SER A 683 13.95 -20.59 29.30
C SER A 683 13.95 -21.21 27.90
N THR A 684 12.76 -21.54 27.37
CA THR A 684 12.57 -22.19 26.08
C THR A 684 12.73 -21.17 24.93
N PRO A 685 13.41 -21.51 23.81
CA PRO A 685 13.45 -20.65 22.62
C PRO A 685 12.05 -20.25 22.14
N LEU A 686 11.90 -19.01 21.65
CA LEU A 686 10.58 -18.44 21.33
C LEU A 686 9.70 -19.29 20.42
N ILE A 687 10.28 -19.91 19.40
CA ILE A 687 9.56 -20.76 18.45
C ILE A 687 8.98 -22.00 19.15
N ASP A 688 9.79 -22.64 19.98
CA ASP A 688 9.43 -23.83 20.74
C ASP A 688 8.43 -23.46 21.85
N LEU A 689 8.61 -22.30 22.49
CA LEU A 689 7.66 -21.76 23.48
C LEU A 689 6.27 -21.57 22.86
N ALA A 690 6.19 -20.96 21.68
CA ALA A 690 4.94 -20.77 20.97
C ALA A 690 4.26 -22.12 20.63
N GLU A 691 5.02 -23.12 20.19
CA GLU A 691 4.50 -24.47 19.90
C GLU A 691 4.02 -25.19 21.17
N GLN A 692 4.77 -25.08 22.27
CA GLN A 692 4.38 -25.66 23.55
C GLN A 692 3.10 -25.02 24.07
N LEU A 693 2.98 -23.69 24.03
CA LEU A 693 1.76 -22.98 24.40
C LEU A 693 0.57 -23.38 23.51
N TYR A 694 0.79 -23.53 22.20
CA TYR A 694 -0.24 -24.04 21.28
C TYR A 694 -0.78 -25.41 21.71
N SER A 695 0.11 -26.31 22.15
CA SER A 695 -0.23 -27.64 22.66
C SER A 695 -0.93 -27.60 24.02
N ILE A 696 -0.35 -26.88 24.99
CA ILE A 696 -0.85 -26.75 26.38
C ILE A 696 -2.29 -26.26 26.40
N PHE A 697 -2.59 -25.22 25.61
CA PHE A 697 -3.94 -24.65 25.53
C PHE A 697 -4.89 -25.40 24.59
N LYS A 698 -4.44 -26.51 23.96
CA LYS A 698 -5.23 -27.35 23.04
C LYS A 698 -5.89 -26.52 21.93
N LEU A 699 -5.12 -25.59 21.36
CA LEU A 699 -5.62 -24.62 20.38
C LEU A 699 -6.01 -25.28 19.05
N ASN A 700 -5.56 -26.52 18.80
CA ASN A 700 -6.00 -27.35 17.68
C ASN A 700 -7.49 -27.69 17.68
N ARG A 701 -8.21 -27.43 18.78
CA ARG A 701 -9.67 -27.61 18.87
C ARG A 701 -10.47 -26.46 18.25
N LEU A 702 -9.82 -25.34 17.94
CA LEU A 702 -10.48 -24.19 17.37
C LEU A 702 -10.56 -24.33 15.85
N ASP A 703 -11.79 -24.31 15.33
CA ASP A 703 -12.04 -24.33 13.90
C ASP A 703 -11.66 -22.98 13.27
N ASN A 704 -11.21 -23.00 12.00
CA ASN A 704 -10.86 -21.81 11.19
C ASN A 704 -9.72 -20.92 11.74
N GLU A 705 -8.94 -21.38 12.71
CA GLU A 705 -7.79 -20.63 13.27
C GLU A 705 -6.45 -20.98 12.61
N SER A 706 -6.38 -22.05 11.80
CA SER A 706 -5.12 -22.57 11.22
C SER A 706 -4.35 -21.53 10.40
N ALA A 707 -5.04 -20.72 9.60
CA ALA A 707 -4.41 -19.67 8.81
C ALA A 707 -3.75 -18.59 9.68
N TYR A 708 -4.38 -18.23 10.80
CA TYR A 708 -3.82 -17.29 11.77
C TYR A 708 -2.60 -17.85 12.47
N ILE A 709 -2.66 -19.12 12.87
CA ILE A 709 -1.54 -19.80 13.51
C ILE A 709 -0.35 -19.91 12.56
N CYS A 710 -0.55 -20.34 11.31
CA CYS A 710 0.53 -20.40 10.32
C CYS A 710 1.14 -19.02 10.07
N THR A 711 0.30 -18.01 9.84
CA THR A 711 0.77 -16.63 9.63
C THR A 711 1.51 -16.10 10.87
N PHE A 712 1.08 -16.44 12.08
CA PHE A 712 1.78 -16.10 13.31
C PHE A 712 3.16 -16.74 13.38
N PHE A 713 3.30 -18.04 13.09
CA PHE A 713 4.58 -18.73 13.07
C PHE A 713 5.52 -18.21 11.96
N ASP A 714 4.98 -17.87 10.79
CA ASP A 714 5.73 -17.23 9.71
C ASP A 714 6.30 -15.88 10.18
N LYS A 715 5.49 -15.07 10.88
CA LYS A 715 5.91 -13.77 11.41
C LYS A 715 6.89 -13.89 12.56
N LEU A 716 6.71 -14.85 13.45
CA LEU A 716 7.65 -15.16 14.53
C LEU A 716 9.00 -15.59 13.94
N THR A 717 9.00 -16.42 12.89
CA THR A 717 10.21 -16.85 12.20
C THR A 717 10.89 -15.68 11.48
N GLU A 718 10.14 -14.82 10.79
CA GLU A 718 10.66 -13.61 10.14
C GLU A 718 11.30 -12.65 11.17
N TYR A 719 10.70 -12.51 12.34
CA TYR A 719 11.24 -11.72 13.45
C TYR A 719 12.58 -12.29 13.94
N LEU A 720 12.63 -13.61 14.20
CA LEU A 720 13.82 -14.30 14.69
C LEU A 720 15.01 -14.27 13.71
N GLN A 721 14.77 -14.02 12.43
CA GLN A 721 15.84 -13.82 11.44
C GLN A 721 16.55 -12.46 11.59
N LYS A 722 15.88 -11.47 12.18
CA LYS A 722 16.35 -10.07 12.24
C LYS A 722 16.69 -9.62 13.66
N HIS A 723 16.10 -10.23 14.68
CA HIS A 723 16.17 -9.78 16.07
C HIS A 723 16.66 -10.89 17.02
N VAL A 724 17.08 -10.49 18.22
CA VAL A 724 17.45 -11.41 19.30
C VAL A 724 16.20 -12.10 19.85
N ALA A 725 16.32 -13.37 20.20
CA ALA A 725 15.21 -14.22 20.63
C ALA A 725 14.79 -14.01 22.11
N GLY A 726 14.23 -12.84 22.43
CA GLY A 726 13.69 -12.52 23.77
C GLY A 726 12.16 -12.33 23.78
N ILE A 727 11.50 -12.80 24.84
CA ILE A 727 10.03 -12.74 24.97
C ILE A 727 9.54 -11.31 25.07
N GLU A 728 10.21 -10.45 25.83
CA GLU A 728 9.76 -9.07 26.06
C GLU A 728 9.91 -8.22 24.80
N GLU A 729 11.04 -8.35 24.10
CA GLU A 729 11.30 -7.68 22.82
C GLU A 729 10.32 -8.15 21.74
N PHE A 730 9.99 -9.44 21.69
CA PHE A 730 8.98 -9.96 20.77
C PHE A 730 7.58 -9.43 21.10
N LEU A 731 7.20 -9.33 22.38
CA LEU A 731 5.91 -8.78 22.79
C LEU A 731 5.77 -7.29 22.44
N GLN A 732 6.86 -6.53 22.54
CA GLN A 732 6.90 -5.14 22.09
C GLN A 732 6.70 -5.03 20.58
N GLU A 733 7.45 -5.82 19.80
CA GLU A 733 7.29 -5.86 18.34
C GLU A 733 5.88 -6.30 17.93
N TRP A 734 5.32 -7.27 18.68
CA TRP A 734 3.94 -7.69 18.50
C TRP A 734 2.96 -6.52 18.64
N ASP A 735 3.06 -5.73 19.72
CA ASP A 735 2.18 -4.60 19.99
C ASP A 735 2.36 -3.43 19.03
N ASN A 736 3.52 -3.31 18.38
CA ASN A 736 3.79 -2.26 17.42
C ASN A 736 3.28 -2.63 16.03
N THR A 737 3.69 -3.81 15.54
CA THR A 737 3.59 -4.18 14.11
C THR A 737 2.81 -5.48 13.90
N ILE A 738 3.24 -6.60 14.51
CA ILE A 738 2.82 -7.96 14.11
C ILE A 738 1.33 -8.18 14.35
N TYR A 739 0.74 -7.62 15.41
CA TYR A 739 -0.66 -7.83 15.75
C TYR A 739 -1.64 -7.40 14.64
N LYS A 740 -1.24 -6.42 13.81
CA LYS A 740 -2.06 -5.88 12.70
C LYS A 740 -1.91 -6.68 11.42
N ASN A 741 -0.96 -7.60 11.34
CA ASN A 741 -0.74 -8.40 10.15
C ASN A 741 -1.98 -9.26 9.91
N SER A 742 -2.46 -9.25 8.67
CA SER A 742 -3.62 -10.05 8.29
C SER A 742 -3.20 -11.40 7.75
N ILE A 743 -4.06 -12.39 7.93
CA ILE A 743 -3.94 -13.63 7.16
C ILE A 743 -4.22 -13.34 5.69
N ASN A 744 -3.49 -14.02 4.81
CA ASN A 744 -3.81 -14.00 3.39
C ASN A 744 -4.99 -14.95 3.18
N SER A 745 -6.18 -14.41 2.91
CA SER A 745 -7.28 -15.20 2.38
C SER A 745 -7.35 -14.96 0.87
N ASP A 746 -6.77 -15.87 0.08
CA ASP A 746 -7.02 -15.91 -1.36
C ASP A 746 -8.36 -16.61 -1.69
N ASP A 747 -9.17 -16.85 -0.65
CA ASP A 747 -10.47 -17.49 -0.75
C ASP A 747 -11.36 -16.76 -1.77
N ILE A 748 -11.75 -17.49 -2.81
CA ILE A 748 -12.51 -16.94 -3.94
C ILE A 748 -14.00 -16.92 -3.61
N ASP A 749 -14.44 -17.73 -2.64
CA ASP A 749 -15.85 -17.97 -2.34
C ASP A 749 -16.33 -17.25 -1.07
N GLY A 750 -16.81 -16.03 -1.23
CA GLY A 750 -17.37 -15.23 -0.14
C GLY A 750 -17.53 -13.76 -0.50
N ILE A 751 -18.19 -12.99 0.38
CA ILE A 751 -18.40 -11.55 0.18
C ILE A 751 -17.07 -10.84 0.43
N ARG A 752 -16.55 -10.12 -0.57
CA ARG A 752 -15.28 -9.40 -0.44
C ARG A 752 -15.48 -8.10 0.32
N ILE A 753 -14.77 -7.88 1.42
CA ILE A 753 -14.79 -6.59 2.14
C ILE A 753 -13.41 -5.94 2.12
N LEU A 754 -13.34 -4.73 1.58
CA LEU A 754 -12.09 -4.02 1.36
C LEU A 754 -12.20 -2.51 1.46
N THR A 755 -11.05 -1.84 1.55
CA THR A 755 -11.02 -0.36 1.55
C THR A 755 -11.20 0.25 0.16
N ILE A 756 -11.68 1.51 0.10
CA ILE A 756 -11.76 2.29 -1.16
C ILE A 756 -10.41 2.34 -1.91
N HIS A 757 -9.28 2.47 -1.20
CA HIS A 757 -7.97 2.52 -1.89
C HIS A 757 -7.60 1.17 -2.52
N LYS A 758 -7.86 0.06 -1.83
CA LYS A 758 -7.59 -1.29 -2.35
C LYS A 758 -8.59 -1.74 -3.42
N SER A 759 -9.76 -1.08 -3.53
CA SER A 759 -10.75 -1.35 -4.57
C SER A 759 -10.38 -0.73 -5.91
N LYS A 760 -9.51 0.30 -5.92
CA LYS A 760 -9.04 0.94 -7.14
C LYS A 760 -8.39 -0.10 -8.07
N GLY A 761 -8.71 -0.01 -9.36
CA GLY A 761 -8.32 -1.00 -10.38
C GLY A 761 -9.26 -2.19 -10.48
N LEU A 762 -9.88 -2.63 -9.37
CA LEU A 762 -10.81 -3.76 -9.33
C LEU A 762 -12.21 -3.40 -9.82
N GLU A 763 -13.02 -4.41 -10.08
CA GLU A 763 -14.44 -4.31 -10.41
C GLU A 763 -15.21 -5.43 -9.74
N PHE A 764 -16.48 -5.16 -9.40
CA PHE A 764 -17.36 -6.11 -8.73
C PHE A 764 -18.77 -5.98 -9.29
N ASP A 765 -19.47 -7.09 -9.44
CA ASP A 765 -20.85 -7.11 -9.92
C ASP A 765 -21.76 -6.30 -9.02
N ASN A 766 -21.71 -6.55 -7.71
CA ASN A 766 -22.57 -5.90 -6.72
C ASN A 766 -21.71 -5.19 -5.68
N VAL A 767 -21.88 -3.87 -5.53
CA VAL A 767 -21.10 -3.07 -4.58
C VAL A 767 -22.00 -2.48 -3.52
N ILE A 768 -21.67 -2.75 -2.25
CA ILE A 768 -22.27 -2.12 -1.07
C ILE A 768 -21.24 -1.16 -0.47
N VAL A 769 -21.64 0.10 -0.27
CA VAL A 769 -20.79 1.17 0.26
C VAL A 769 -21.37 1.63 1.60
N PRO A 770 -21.04 0.95 2.72
CA PRO A 770 -21.45 1.39 4.04
C PRO A 770 -20.60 2.58 4.50
N PHE A 771 -21.12 3.36 5.44
CA PHE A 771 -20.44 4.52 6.01
C PHE A 771 -19.93 5.51 4.94
N CYS A 772 -20.77 5.80 3.93
CA CYS A 772 -20.52 6.80 2.90
C CYS A 772 -20.69 8.24 3.43
N ASP A 773 -20.06 8.53 4.56
CA ASP A 773 -20.22 9.76 5.36
C ASP A 773 -18.89 10.20 5.99
N TRP A 774 -17.78 10.04 5.28
CA TRP A 774 -16.49 10.55 5.75
C TRP A 774 -16.42 12.08 5.69
N ASP A 775 -15.56 12.65 6.54
CA ASP A 775 -15.28 14.10 6.56
C ASP A 775 -14.63 14.54 5.24
N VAL A 776 -15.10 15.66 4.68
CA VAL A 776 -14.51 16.29 3.49
C VAL A 776 -13.13 16.87 3.82
N GLU A 777 -12.99 17.48 5.01
CA GLU A 777 -11.73 18.03 5.52
C GLU A 777 -11.45 17.51 6.93
N LYS A 778 -10.23 17.03 7.17
CA LYS A 778 -9.79 16.63 8.51
C LYS A 778 -9.07 17.77 9.22
N ASN A 779 -9.63 18.22 10.35
CA ASN A 779 -9.07 19.30 11.18
C ASN A 779 -7.75 18.94 11.92
N THR A 780 -7.20 17.75 11.69
CA THR A 780 -5.99 17.25 12.38
C THR A 780 -4.76 17.22 11.50
N ASN A 781 -4.90 17.46 10.20
CA ASN A 781 -3.76 17.46 9.28
C ASN A 781 -2.86 18.68 9.55
N ILE A 782 -1.57 18.53 9.30
CA ILE A 782 -0.61 19.64 9.32
C ILE A 782 -0.47 20.13 7.88
N LEU A 783 -0.77 21.41 7.69
CA LEU A 783 -0.48 22.15 6.47
C LEU A 783 0.87 22.83 6.63
N TRP A 784 1.78 22.62 5.69
CA TRP A 784 3.09 23.27 5.69
C TRP A 784 3.00 24.50 4.81
N THR A 785 3.32 25.67 5.37
CA THR A 785 3.10 26.95 4.72
C THR A 785 4.38 27.74 4.56
N GLU A 786 4.57 28.31 3.38
CA GLU A 786 5.56 29.33 3.09
C GLU A 786 4.89 30.71 3.11
N THR A 787 5.61 31.75 3.53
CA THR A 787 5.08 33.11 3.57
C THR A 787 6.19 34.14 3.41
N GLU A 788 5.88 35.24 2.72
CA GLU A 788 6.78 36.41 2.60
C GLU A 788 6.56 37.44 3.73
N CYS A 789 5.53 37.24 4.56
CA CYS A 789 5.13 38.20 5.60
C CYS A 789 6.11 38.18 6.78
N ALA A 790 6.80 39.28 7.04
CA ALA A 790 7.63 39.43 8.25
C ALA A 790 6.79 39.56 9.54
N PRO A 791 7.23 38.99 10.68
CA PRO A 791 8.46 38.20 10.88
C PRO A 791 8.28 36.69 10.62
N TYR A 792 7.14 36.25 10.08
CA TYR A 792 6.83 34.82 9.90
C TYR A 792 7.80 34.16 8.91
N ASN A 793 8.18 34.88 7.86
CA ASN A 793 9.15 34.47 6.83
C ASN A 793 10.59 34.24 7.33
N GLU A 794 10.90 34.53 8.61
CA GLU A 794 12.19 34.15 9.21
C GLU A 794 12.34 32.63 9.33
N LEU A 795 11.22 31.89 9.35
CA LEU A 795 11.20 30.43 9.13
C LEU A 795 10.85 30.14 7.67
N PRO A 796 11.60 29.26 6.97
CA PRO A 796 11.34 28.94 5.57
C PRO A 796 9.97 28.27 5.39
N VAL A 797 9.60 27.39 6.32
CA VAL A 797 8.30 26.73 6.34
C VAL A 797 7.72 26.70 7.76
N ILE A 798 6.40 26.85 7.85
CA ILE A 798 5.66 26.86 9.11
C ILE A 798 4.63 25.73 9.12
N PRO A 799 4.71 24.78 10.07
CA PRO A 799 3.72 23.73 10.23
C PRO A 799 2.49 24.24 10.99
N VAL A 800 1.37 24.44 10.29
CA VAL A 800 0.10 24.90 10.89
C VAL A 800 -0.94 23.80 10.88
N ASN A 801 -1.68 23.62 11.99
CA ASN A 801 -2.78 22.65 11.99
C ASN A 801 -3.94 23.17 11.13
N LEU A 802 -4.54 22.26 10.38
CA LEU A 802 -5.70 22.52 9.54
C LEU A 802 -6.91 22.87 10.43
N SER A 803 -7.16 24.15 10.62
CA SER A 803 -8.31 24.67 11.34
C SER A 803 -9.04 25.66 10.45
N ARG A 804 -10.15 25.21 9.83
CA ARG A 804 -10.97 26.04 8.93
C ARG A 804 -11.30 27.40 9.54
N GLU A 805 -11.60 27.43 10.84
CA GLU A 805 -12.01 28.66 11.51
C GLU A 805 -10.87 29.66 11.69
N LYS A 806 -9.69 29.22 12.16
CA LYS A 806 -8.53 30.09 12.39
C LYS A 806 -7.81 30.44 11.10
N LEU A 807 -7.67 29.49 10.16
CA LEU A 807 -6.89 29.69 8.93
C LEU A 807 -7.53 30.71 7.98
N LYS A 808 -8.86 30.73 7.89
CA LYS A 808 -9.60 31.73 7.10
C LYS A 808 -9.32 33.17 7.55
N GLU A 809 -9.09 33.35 8.85
CA GLU A 809 -8.80 34.64 9.46
C GLU A 809 -7.33 34.68 9.88
N SER A 810 -6.41 34.37 8.94
CA SER A 810 -4.96 34.39 9.15
C SER A 810 -4.20 34.78 7.88
N ILE A 811 -2.90 35.01 7.98
CA ILE A 811 -2.01 35.22 6.82
C ILE A 811 -1.87 33.96 5.95
N PHE A 812 -2.21 32.78 6.49
CA PHE A 812 -2.13 31.49 5.80
C PHE A 812 -3.42 31.16 5.02
N ARG A 813 -4.29 32.15 4.83
CA ARG A 813 -5.61 31.98 4.20
C ARG A 813 -5.51 31.41 2.80
N ASN A 814 -4.61 31.91 1.96
CA ASN A 814 -4.49 31.46 0.57
C ASN A 814 -4.02 30.00 0.49
N GLN A 815 -3.04 29.63 1.31
CA GLN A 815 -2.54 28.25 1.42
C GLN A 815 -3.66 27.32 1.92
N TYR A 816 -4.46 27.76 2.88
CA TYR A 816 -5.64 27.03 3.32
C TYR A 816 -6.69 26.87 2.22
N LEU A 817 -6.97 27.92 1.42
CA LEU A 817 -7.94 27.85 0.33
C LEU A 817 -7.50 26.86 -0.75
N ASN A 818 -6.21 26.82 -1.11
CA ASN A 818 -5.68 25.82 -2.04
C ASN A 818 -5.84 24.40 -1.48
N GLU A 819 -5.53 24.20 -0.19
CA GLU A 819 -5.72 22.91 0.46
C GLU A 819 -7.21 22.55 0.59
N HIS A 820 -8.10 23.53 0.78
CA HIS A 820 -9.56 23.34 0.77
C HIS A 820 -10.04 22.82 -0.58
N ILE A 821 -9.58 23.43 -1.68
CA ILE A 821 -9.86 23.00 -3.05
C ILE A 821 -9.38 21.55 -3.25
N ASN A 822 -8.13 21.25 -2.89
CA ASN A 822 -7.57 19.90 -3.01
C ASN A 822 -8.34 18.84 -2.20
N ASN A 823 -8.76 19.15 -0.97
CA ASN A 823 -9.56 18.22 -0.16
C ASN A 823 -10.95 17.95 -0.76
N ASN A 824 -11.56 18.94 -1.42
CA ASN A 824 -12.81 18.73 -2.15
C ASN A 824 -12.58 17.84 -3.38
N VAL A 825 -11.52 18.06 -4.16
CA VAL A 825 -11.15 17.19 -5.29
C VAL A 825 -10.89 15.75 -4.85
N ASP A 826 -10.11 15.56 -3.78
CA ASP A 826 -9.87 14.22 -3.21
C ASP A 826 -11.18 13.53 -2.81
N SER A 827 -12.10 14.28 -2.18
CA SER A 827 -13.40 13.75 -1.76
C SER A 827 -14.27 13.35 -2.95
N LEU A 828 -14.25 14.13 -4.04
CA LEU A 828 -14.93 13.80 -5.29
C LEU A 828 -14.32 12.59 -5.98
N ASN A 829 -13.00 12.51 -6.05
CA ASN A 829 -12.28 11.36 -6.63
C ASN A 829 -12.55 10.08 -5.83
N LEU A 830 -12.62 10.17 -4.49
CA LEU A 830 -12.98 9.04 -3.64
C LEU A 830 -14.40 8.54 -3.91
N LEU A 831 -15.38 9.43 -4.07
CA LEU A 831 -16.73 9.05 -4.49
C LEU A 831 -16.73 8.41 -5.88
N TYR A 832 -16.03 9.03 -6.84
CA TYR A 832 -15.92 8.54 -8.21
C TYR A 832 -15.34 7.13 -8.29
N VAL A 833 -14.21 6.89 -7.63
CA VAL A 833 -13.62 5.55 -7.55
C VAL A 833 -14.60 4.56 -6.95
N THR A 834 -15.26 4.93 -5.85
CA THR A 834 -16.19 4.07 -5.12
C THR A 834 -17.40 3.66 -5.97
N PHE A 835 -18.06 4.61 -6.64
CA PHE A 835 -19.29 4.35 -7.39
C PHE A 835 -18.99 3.58 -8.69
N THR A 836 -17.84 3.86 -9.31
CA THR A 836 -17.42 3.21 -10.56
C THR A 836 -16.83 1.81 -10.38
N ARG A 837 -16.81 1.28 -9.14
CA ARG A 837 -16.47 -0.14 -8.90
C ARG A 837 -17.62 -1.08 -9.25
N ALA A 838 -18.87 -0.59 -9.18
CA ALA A 838 -20.05 -1.39 -9.47
C ALA A 838 -20.18 -1.68 -10.96
N ALA A 839 -20.21 -2.96 -11.33
CA ALA A 839 -20.53 -3.38 -12.67
C ALA A 839 -22.04 -3.51 -12.88
N LYS A 840 -22.78 -4.14 -11.95
CA LYS A 840 -24.22 -4.39 -12.09
C LYS A 840 -25.08 -3.56 -11.15
N ASN A 841 -24.84 -3.65 -9.84
CA ASN A 841 -25.70 -3.02 -8.83
C ASN A 841 -24.86 -2.25 -7.79
N LEU A 842 -25.37 -1.10 -7.34
CA LEU A 842 -24.70 -0.17 -6.42
C LEU A 842 -25.63 0.21 -5.25
N PHE A 843 -25.17 -0.05 -4.03
CA PHE A 843 -25.89 0.28 -2.79
C PHE A 843 -25.03 1.21 -1.95
N ILE A 844 -25.53 2.38 -1.58
CA ILE A 844 -24.78 3.40 -0.83
C ILE A 844 -25.53 3.70 0.47
N ILE A 845 -24.85 3.54 1.60
CA ILE A 845 -25.43 3.76 2.92
C ILE A 845 -24.59 4.78 3.67
N GLY A 846 -25.20 5.87 4.14
CA GLY A 846 -24.52 6.99 4.79
C GLY A 846 -25.33 7.61 5.91
N ARG A 847 -24.80 8.68 6.53
CA ARG A 847 -25.48 9.43 7.59
C ARG A 847 -26.15 10.69 7.06
N THR A 848 -27.31 11.02 7.61
CA THR A 848 -28.10 12.20 7.28
C THR A 848 -27.53 13.52 7.88
N ARG A 849 -27.57 14.61 7.08
CA ARG A 849 -27.58 16.04 7.48
C ARG A 849 -26.46 16.57 8.40
N SER A 850 -25.19 16.15 8.27
CA SER A 850 -24.06 16.88 8.88
C SER A 850 -23.28 17.70 7.86
N ALA A 851 -22.97 18.96 8.17
CA ALA A 851 -22.27 19.87 7.25
C ALA A 851 -20.82 19.45 6.92
N LYS A 852 -20.23 18.55 7.71
CA LYS A 852 -18.84 18.10 7.56
C LYS A 852 -18.67 16.86 6.69
N TYR A 853 -19.76 16.10 6.46
CA TYR A 853 -19.71 14.80 5.78
C TYR A 853 -20.03 14.90 4.30
N ILE A 854 -19.41 14.01 3.53
CA ILE A 854 -19.66 13.87 2.09
C ILE A 854 -21.11 13.44 1.78
N SER A 855 -21.79 12.75 2.69
CA SER A 855 -23.20 12.36 2.55
C SER A 855 -24.16 13.55 2.41
N LYS A 856 -23.76 14.74 2.87
CA LYS A 856 -24.50 15.97 2.62
C LYS A 856 -24.48 16.35 1.13
N LEU A 857 -23.34 16.19 0.46
CA LEU A 857 -23.23 16.44 -0.97
C LEU A 857 -24.13 15.48 -1.75
N LEU A 858 -24.15 14.19 -1.37
CA LEU A 858 -25.08 13.20 -1.93
C LEU A 858 -26.53 13.66 -1.81
N HIS A 859 -26.95 14.06 -0.61
CA HIS A 859 -28.31 14.56 -0.38
C HIS A 859 -28.60 15.84 -1.17
N GLU A 860 -27.70 16.81 -1.21
CA GLU A 860 -27.92 18.08 -1.91
C GLU A 860 -28.02 17.89 -3.42
N VAL A 861 -27.20 17.04 -4.03
CA VAL A 861 -27.27 16.73 -5.47
C VAL A 861 -28.60 16.08 -5.78
N ILE A 862 -28.99 15.04 -5.02
CA ILE A 862 -30.26 14.34 -5.23
C ILE A 862 -31.44 15.30 -5.00
N LYS A 863 -31.40 16.15 -3.96
CA LYS A 863 -32.51 17.03 -3.58
C LYS A 863 -32.64 18.30 -4.43
N CYS A 864 -31.54 19.01 -4.70
CA CYS A 864 -31.57 20.19 -5.58
C CYS A 864 -32.09 19.82 -6.97
N GLU A 865 -31.75 18.61 -7.42
CA GLU A 865 -32.25 18.03 -8.65
C GLU A 865 -33.50 17.16 -8.42
N TYR A 866 -34.27 17.32 -7.33
CA TYR A 866 -35.61 16.71 -7.17
C TYR A 866 -36.68 17.73 -6.76
N THR A 867 -36.30 18.80 -6.07
CA THR A 867 -37.21 19.86 -5.62
C THR A 867 -36.73 21.23 -6.11
N ASN A 868 -37.06 21.61 -7.34
CA ASN A 868 -37.02 23.03 -7.72
C ASN A 868 -38.30 23.73 -7.24
N ASN A 869 -38.16 24.89 -6.61
CA ASN A 869 -39.23 25.63 -5.91
C ASN A 869 -40.42 26.10 -6.80
N ASN A 870 -40.45 25.73 -8.08
CA ASN A 870 -41.47 26.12 -9.05
C ASN A 870 -42.34 24.95 -9.55
N GLY A 871 -42.14 23.71 -9.07
CA GLY A 871 -42.98 22.57 -9.46
C GLY A 871 -42.77 22.05 -10.89
N GLU A 872 -41.64 22.39 -11.53
CA GLU A 872 -41.18 21.75 -12.77
C GLU A 872 -40.33 20.52 -12.42
N ASN A 873 -40.46 19.45 -13.22
CA ASN A 873 -39.59 18.27 -13.12
C ASN A 873 -38.13 18.72 -13.17
N THR A 874 -37.32 18.13 -12.32
CA THR A 874 -35.91 18.44 -12.23
C THR A 874 -35.11 17.66 -13.28
N LYS A 875 -33.90 18.15 -13.60
CA LYS A 875 -33.03 17.55 -14.62
C LYS A 875 -32.66 16.10 -14.28
N PHE A 876 -32.57 15.73 -13.00
CA PHE A 876 -32.41 14.31 -12.60
C PHE A 876 -33.62 13.45 -12.93
N GLN A 877 -34.87 13.93 -12.74
CA GLN A 877 -36.06 13.14 -13.11
C GLN A 877 -36.23 13.04 -14.63
N GLU A 878 -35.81 14.07 -15.37
CA GLU A 878 -35.79 14.05 -16.84
C GLU A 878 -34.70 13.12 -17.40
N GLU A 879 -33.50 13.09 -16.80
CA GLU A 879 -32.39 12.24 -17.25
C GLU A 879 -32.45 10.80 -16.71
N LEU A 880 -33.02 10.60 -15.51
CA LEU A 880 -33.17 9.29 -14.85
C LEU A 880 -34.66 8.95 -14.69
N GLU A 881 -35.28 8.51 -15.78
CA GLU A 881 -36.68 8.07 -15.79
C GLU A 881 -36.94 6.96 -14.74
N ASN A 882 -38.06 7.04 -14.03
CA ASN A 882 -38.50 6.09 -12.99
C ASN A 882 -37.62 6.04 -11.72
N CYS A 883 -36.86 7.09 -11.41
CA CYS A 883 -36.24 7.19 -10.09
C CYS A 883 -37.30 7.46 -8.98
N LEU A 884 -37.06 6.90 -7.80
CA LEU A 884 -37.88 7.09 -6.60
C LEU A 884 -37.06 7.83 -5.55
N PHE A 885 -37.66 8.83 -4.92
CA PHE A 885 -37.07 9.55 -3.79
C PHE A 885 -38.09 9.70 -2.67
N GLU A 886 -37.73 9.23 -1.48
CA GLU A 886 -38.54 9.29 -0.28
C GLU A 886 -37.73 9.90 0.88
N GLU A 887 -38.36 10.80 1.64
CA GLU A 887 -37.80 11.42 2.84
C GLU A 887 -38.80 11.20 3.99
N ASP A 888 -38.49 10.24 4.88
CA ASP A 888 -39.36 9.82 5.98
C ASP A 888 -39.44 10.88 7.09
N GLU A 889 -40.45 10.78 7.96
CA GLU A 889 -40.61 11.65 9.14
C GLU A 889 -39.39 11.59 10.09
N ASP A 890 -38.74 10.42 10.16
CA ASP A 890 -37.52 10.17 10.92
C ASP A 890 -36.24 10.71 10.26
N LYS A 891 -36.38 11.44 9.14
CA LYS A 891 -35.30 12.03 8.33
C LYS A 891 -34.40 10.99 7.64
N THR A 892 -34.86 9.75 7.53
CA THR A 892 -34.24 8.76 6.64
C THR A 892 -34.53 9.16 5.19
N ILE A 893 -33.51 9.14 4.34
CA ILE A 893 -33.64 9.47 2.92
C ILE A 893 -33.37 8.21 2.11
N ARG A 894 -34.26 7.89 1.17
CA ARG A 894 -34.13 6.75 0.27
C ARG A 894 -34.21 7.22 -1.18
N PHE A 895 -33.28 6.77 -2.00
CA PHE A 895 -33.28 6.97 -3.44
C PHE A 895 -33.08 5.63 -4.14
N GLU A 896 -33.87 5.35 -5.16
CA GLU A 896 -33.81 4.13 -5.97
C GLU A 896 -33.90 4.45 -7.46
N TYR A 897 -33.07 3.82 -8.27
CA TYR A 897 -33.08 3.97 -9.74
C TYR A 897 -32.65 2.68 -10.43
N GLY A 898 -33.38 2.30 -11.49
CA GLY A 898 -33.07 1.13 -12.31
C GLY A 898 -33.66 -0.18 -11.78
N SER A 899 -33.12 -1.31 -12.25
CA SER A 899 -33.64 -2.66 -12.03
C SER A 899 -32.51 -3.61 -11.64
N LEU A 900 -32.78 -4.53 -10.71
CA LEU A 900 -31.77 -5.47 -10.22
C LEU A 900 -31.26 -6.38 -11.34
N CYS A 901 -29.95 -6.38 -11.58
CA CYS A 901 -29.31 -7.27 -12.53
C CYS A 901 -28.81 -8.54 -11.81
N PRO A 902 -29.31 -9.74 -12.14
CA PRO A 902 -28.94 -10.97 -11.45
C PRO A 902 -27.53 -11.46 -11.80
N SER A 903 -27.02 -12.43 -11.05
CA SER A 903 -25.81 -13.17 -11.43
C SER A 903 -26.08 -13.94 -12.73
N GLU A 904 -25.13 -13.92 -13.66
CA GLU A 904 -25.23 -14.71 -14.89
C GLU A 904 -24.99 -16.19 -14.56
N GLU A 905 -25.79 -17.10 -15.12
CA GLU A 905 -25.46 -18.52 -15.18
C GLU A 905 -24.29 -18.68 -16.14
N ILE A 906 -23.06 -18.51 -15.63
CA ILE A 906 -21.86 -18.89 -16.37
C ILE A 906 -21.88 -20.42 -16.44
N GLU A 907 -22.28 -20.97 -17.59
CA GLU A 907 -21.94 -22.35 -17.94
C GLU A 907 -20.43 -22.51 -17.72
N GLU A 908 -20.01 -23.46 -16.90
CA GLU A 908 -18.60 -23.73 -16.65
C GLU A 908 -17.93 -24.15 -17.96
N ARG A 909 -17.43 -23.17 -18.72
CA ARG A 909 -16.56 -23.42 -19.84
C ARG A 909 -15.24 -23.85 -19.25
N ASN A 910 -14.95 -25.15 -19.35
CA ASN A 910 -13.60 -25.67 -19.21
C ASN A 910 -12.71 -24.97 -20.24
N THR A 911 -12.11 -23.86 -19.85
CA THR A 911 -11.20 -23.10 -20.70
C THR A 911 -9.93 -23.91 -20.93
N LYS A 912 -9.47 -23.93 -22.17
CA LYS A 912 -8.17 -24.52 -22.52
C LYS A 912 -7.01 -23.57 -22.19
N ASN A 913 -7.31 -22.36 -21.74
CA ASN A 913 -6.31 -21.39 -21.34
C ASN A 913 -5.78 -21.74 -19.95
N VAL A 914 -4.52 -22.16 -19.88
CA VAL A 914 -3.86 -22.58 -18.62
C VAL A 914 -3.81 -21.46 -17.57
N PHE A 915 -3.86 -20.19 -17.99
CA PHE A 915 -3.83 -19.03 -17.11
C PHE A 915 -5.21 -18.64 -16.53
N LEU A 916 -6.28 -19.33 -16.94
CA LEU A 916 -7.67 -19.10 -16.52
C LEU A 916 -8.27 -20.32 -15.80
N GLN A 917 -7.45 -21.33 -15.46
CA GLN A 917 -7.90 -22.49 -14.71
C GLN A 917 -8.22 -22.08 -13.26
N LYS A 918 -9.33 -22.58 -12.72
CA LYS A 918 -9.72 -22.33 -11.31
C LYS A 918 -8.74 -23.03 -10.37
N GLU A 919 -8.41 -22.35 -9.28
CA GLU A 919 -7.63 -22.91 -8.18
C GLU A 919 -8.47 -23.98 -7.46
N ILE A 920 -7.80 -25.04 -7.00
CA ILE A 920 -8.42 -26.14 -6.25
C ILE A 920 -7.98 -26.01 -4.80
N GLU A 921 -8.93 -25.83 -3.89
CA GLU A 921 -8.65 -25.74 -2.47
C GLU A 921 -8.22 -27.11 -1.90
N LEU A 922 -7.13 -27.12 -1.16
CA LEU A 922 -6.61 -28.30 -0.48
C LEU A 922 -6.62 -28.05 1.03
N ASN A 923 -7.47 -28.78 1.74
CA ASN A 923 -7.54 -28.71 3.20
C ASN A 923 -6.35 -29.43 3.85
N ILE A 924 -5.43 -28.66 4.45
CA ILE A 924 -4.25 -29.18 5.14
C ILE A 924 -4.48 -29.10 6.65
N LYS A 925 -4.24 -30.20 7.39
CA LYS A 925 -4.26 -30.22 8.86
C LYS A 925 -2.84 -30.24 9.41
N GLY A 926 -2.48 -29.24 10.21
CA GLY A 926 -1.19 -29.19 10.92
C GLY A 926 -1.16 -30.17 12.10
N GLN A 927 -0.04 -30.85 12.29
CA GLN A 927 0.25 -31.67 13.47
C GLN A 927 1.62 -31.24 14.02
N SER A 928 1.71 -30.99 15.33
CA SER A 928 2.99 -30.79 16.01
C SER A 928 3.50 -32.13 16.54
N TYR A 929 4.80 -32.36 16.41
CA TYR A 929 5.47 -33.55 16.92
C TYR A 929 6.58 -33.11 17.86
N HIS A 930 6.73 -33.82 18.98
CA HIS A 930 7.87 -33.60 19.86
C HIS A 930 9.15 -34.04 19.13
N SER A 931 9.94 -33.06 18.69
CA SER A 931 11.26 -33.28 18.12
C SER A 931 12.29 -33.13 19.23
N GLU A 932 13.05 -34.18 19.56
CA GLU A 932 14.24 -34.00 20.39
C GLU A 932 15.33 -33.31 19.55
N PRO A 933 15.74 -32.07 19.87
CA PRO A 933 16.79 -31.40 19.12
C PRO A 933 18.10 -32.17 19.34
N HIS A 934 18.61 -32.80 18.29
CA HIS A 934 19.95 -33.35 18.28
C HIS A 934 20.92 -32.30 17.76
N PHE A 935 21.82 -31.84 18.63
CA PHE A 935 22.90 -30.97 18.21
C PHE A 935 23.75 -31.66 17.14
N LYS A 936 23.66 -31.17 15.90
CA LYS A 936 24.58 -31.54 14.81
C LYS A 936 25.66 -30.47 14.71
N GLN A 937 26.82 -30.76 15.28
CA GLN A 937 27.99 -29.92 15.13
C GLN A 937 28.30 -29.69 13.64
N SER A 938 28.43 -28.42 13.25
CA SER A 938 28.74 -28.06 11.86
C SER A 938 30.11 -28.62 11.44
N ASN A 939 30.28 -28.90 10.15
CA ASN A 939 31.55 -29.39 9.61
C ASN A 939 32.70 -28.42 9.92
N ALA A 940 32.43 -27.10 9.84
CA ALA A 940 33.40 -26.05 10.16
C ALA A 940 33.83 -26.06 11.64
N SER A 941 32.89 -26.32 12.56
CA SER A 941 33.22 -26.47 13.98
C SER A 941 34.06 -27.72 14.21
N LYS A 942 33.75 -28.83 13.54
CA LYS A 942 34.54 -30.07 13.59
C LYS A 942 35.98 -29.87 13.14
N ASP A 943 36.20 -29.14 12.05
CA ASP A 943 37.54 -28.88 11.50
C ASP A 943 38.39 -28.01 12.45
N PHE A 944 37.76 -27.11 13.22
CA PHE A 944 38.44 -26.32 14.24
C PHE A 944 38.96 -27.14 15.44
N VAL A 945 38.30 -28.26 15.77
CA VAL A 945 38.67 -29.14 16.90
C VAL A 945 39.52 -30.35 16.48
N THR A 946 39.75 -30.54 15.17
CA THR A 946 40.49 -31.70 14.66
C THR A 946 42.01 -31.44 14.68
N PRO A 947 42.84 -32.33 15.26
CA PRO A 947 44.30 -32.17 15.27
C PRO A 947 44.90 -32.01 13.87
N ALA A 948 45.99 -31.24 13.73
CA ALA A 948 46.60 -30.90 12.44
C ALA A 948 46.94 -32.12 11.57
N ASP A 949 47.40 -33.21 12.19
CA ASP A 949 47.81 -34.45 11.53
C ASP A 949 46.60 -35.19 10.92
N GLU A 950 45.46 -35.17 11.62
CA GLU A 950 44.19 -35.71 11.15
C GLU A 950 43.54 -34.79 10.09
N LEU A 951 43.75 -33.48 10.21
CA LEU A 951 43.31 -32.48 9.24
C LEU A 951 44.01 -32.69 7.88
N GLU A 952 45.32 -32.96 7.87
CA GLU A 952 46.07 -33.28 6.64
C GLU A 952 45.58 -34.57 5.96
N GLU A 953 45.30 -35.62 6.73
CA GLU A 953 44.74 -36.87 6.18
C GLU A 953 43.34 -36.66 5.61
N LYS A 954 42.52 -35.83 6.28
CA LYS A 954 41.17 -35.48 5.87
C LYS A 954 41.20 -34.59 4.62
N GLN A 955 42.12 -33.63 4.54
CA GLN A 955 42.36 -32.80 3.36
C GLN A 955 42.83 -33.64 2.17
N LYS A 956 43.72 -34.62 2.38
CA LYS A 956 44.09 -35.59 1.33
C LYS A 956 42.88 -36.36 0.82
N LYS A 957 42.06 -36.94 1.72
CA LYS A 957 40.81 -37.64 1.33
C LYS A 957 39.82 -36.72 0.61
N GLN A 958 39.69 -35.47 1.04
CA GLN A 958 38.81 -34.48 0.41
C GLN A 958 39.32 -34.13 -1.00
N ALA A 959 40.61 -33.89 -1.16
CA ALA A 959 41.23 -33.66 -2.47
C ALA A 959 41.03 -34.86 -3.42
N TYR A 960 41.06 -36.10 -2.91
CA TYR A 960 40.74 -37.29 -3.70
C TYR A 960 39.28 -37.31 -4.20
N ILE A 961 38.32 -36.94 -3.36
CA ILE A 961 36.89 -36.89 -3.73
C ILE A 961 36.66 -35.76 -4.75
N GLU A 962 37.25 -34.59 -4.51
CA GLU A 962 37.12 -33.42 -5.39
C GLU A 962 37.71 -33.68 -6.78
N THR A 963 38.89 -34.31 -6.85
CA THR A 963 39.49 -34.74 -8.11
C THR A 963 38.57 -35.70 -8.87
N GLY A 964 37.94 -36.64 -8.14
CA GLY A 964 36.98 -37.58 -8.71
C GLY A 964 35.74 -36.89 -9.29
N ASN A 965 35.19 -35.90 -8.59
CA ASN A 965 34.01 -35.16 -9.03
C ASN A 965 34.31 -34.32 -10.28
N ILE A 966 35.49 -33.69 -10.36
CA ILE A 966 35.93 -32.94 -11.54
C ILE A 966 36.00 -33.85 -12.76
N LEU A 967 36.60 -35.03 -12.63
CA LEU A 967 36.72 -35.99 -13.73
C LEU A 967 35.35 -36.54 -14.16
N HIS A 968 34.47 -36.84 -13.21
CA HIS A 968 33.11 -37.32 -13.49
C HIS A 968 32.27 -36.25 -14.22
N ALA A 969 32.24 -35.02 -13.70
CA ALA A 969 31.56 -33.90 -14.33
C ALA A 969 32.07 -33.63 -15.76
N LEU A 970 33.38 -33.73 -15.96
CA LEU A 970 33.99 -33.56 -17.27
C LEU A 970 33.51 -34.65 -18.25
N PHE A 971 33.63 -35.94 -17.91
CA PHE A 971 33.21 -37.02 -18.82
C PHE A 971 31.70 -37.04 -19.07
N ALA A 972 30.89 -36.57 -18.12
CA ALA A 972 29.46 -36.37 -18.28
C ALA A 972 29.12 -35.24 -19.28
N SER A 973 29.95 -34.19 -19.35
CA SER A 973 29.74 -33.05 -20.27
C SER A 973 30.21 -33.32 -21.71
N ILE A 974 31.19 -34.20 -21.90
CA ILE A 974 31.80 -34.50 -23.21
C ILE A 974 30.93 -35.51 -23.95
N ARG A 975 30.57 -35.27 -25.21
CA ARG A 975 29.92 -36.29 -26.08
C ARG A 975 30.95 -37.05 -26.90
N ASN A 976 31.89 -36.35 -27.52
CA ASN A 976 32.99 -36.94 -28.27
C ASN A 976 34.32 -36.22 -28.00
N SER A 977 35.43 -36.75 -28.52
CA SER A 977 36.76 -36.17 -28.29
C SER A 977 36.97 -34.73 -28.75
N GLU A 978 36.13 -34.17 -29.64
CA GLU A 978 36.22 -32.77 -30.07
C GLU A 978 35.64 -31.79 -29.02
N ASP A 979 34.83 -32.28 -28.08
CA ASP A 979 34.19 -31.47 -27.04
C ASP A 979 35.11 -31.23 -25.83
N ILE A 980 36.26 -31.91 -25.75
CA ILE A 980 37.14 -31.94 -24.57
C ILE A 980 37.60 -30.53 -24.19
N ASP A 981 38.16 -29.76 -25.14
CA ASP A 981 38.72 -28.45 -24.82
C ASP A 981 37.62 -27.46 -24.41
N LYS A 982 36.45 -27.51 -25.06
CA LYS A 982 35.28 -26.68 -24.69
C LYS A 982 34.72 -27.05 -23.31
N ALA A 983 34.69 -28.33 -22.97
CA ALA A 983 34.23 -28.79 -21.66
C ALA A 983 35.19 -28.35 -20.54
N ILE A 984 36.50 -28.37 -20.81
CA ILE A 984 37.51 -27.85 -19.88
C ILE A 984 37.37 -26.32 -19.74
N ASP A 985 37.18 -25.58 -20.84
CA ASP A 985 36.92 -24.13 -20.82
C ASP A 985 35.70 -23.79 -19.95
N GLN A 986 34.62 -24.56 -20.08
CA GLN A 986 33.40 -24.37 -19.30
C GLN A 986 33.64 -24.60 -17.80
N LEU A 987 34.34 -25.68 -17.42
CA LEU A 987 34.68 -25.94 -16.02
C LEU A 987 35.58 -24.85 -15.42
N GLU A 988 36.46 -24.25 -16.24
CA GLU A 988 37.28 -23.11 -15.82
C GLU A 988 36.45 -21.84 -15.64
N PHE A 989 35.55 -21.53 -16.59
CA PHE A 989 34.61 -20.41 -16.51
C PHE A 989 33.67 -20.51 -15.31
N ASP A 990 33.17 -21.71 -15.02
CA ASP A 990 32.29 -22.00 -13.87
C ASP A 990 33.03 -21.98 -12.52
N GLY A 991 34.34 -21.71 -12.52
CA GLY A 991 35.16 -21.61 -11.31
C GLY A 991 35.48 -22.97 -10.67
N VAL A 992 35.14 -24.09 -11.32
CA VAL A 992 35.32 -25.45 -10.78
C VAL A 992 36.79 -25.82 -10.66
N LEU A 993 37.67 -25.21 -11.46
CA LEU A 993 39.12 -25.45 -11.45
C LEU A 993 39.93 -24.45 -10.59
N TYR A 994 39.30 -23.43 -10.01
CA TYR A 994 39.98 -22.45 -9.14
C TYR A 994 40.13 -22.99 -7.70
N ASN A 995 41.35 -22.93 -7.15
CA ASN A 995 41.70 -23.43 -5.79
C ASN A 995 41.46 -24.95 -5.56
N LYS A 996 41.54 -25.76 -6.63
CA LYS A 996 41.29 -27.22 -6.61
C LYS A 996 42.53 -28.04 -6.99
N PRO A 997 42.57 -29.35 -6.68
CA PRO A 997 43.80 -30.17 -6.78
C PRO A 997 44.29 -30.50 -8.20
N MET A 998 43.61 -30.04 -9.26
CA MET A 998 44.05 -30.24 -10.65
C MET A 998 43.94 -28.95 -11.46
N THR A 999 45.02 -28.62 -12.17
CA THR A 999 45.06 -27.52 -13.15
C THR A 999 44.47 -27.95 -14.49
N ARG A 1000 44.09 -26.97 -15.31
CA ARG A 1000 43.66 -27.16 -16.71
C ARG A 1000 44.62 -28.08 -17.49
N GLN A 1001 45.93 -27.83 -17.38
CA GLN A 1001 46.95 -28.59 -18.11
C GLN A 1001 47.05 -30.03 -17.61
N GLU A 1002 46.95 -30.26 -16.31
CA GLU A 1002 46.95 -31.60 -15.72
C GLU A 1002 45.71 -32.40 -16.13
N LEU A 1003 44.55 -31.74 -16.21
CA LEU A 1003 43.30 -32.33 -16.68
C LEU A 1003 43.40 -32.74 -18.14
N ARG A 1004 43.93 -31.88 -19.00
CA ARG A 1004 44.14 -32.20 -20.41
C ARG A 1004 45.10 -33.38 -20.60
N ASN A 1005 46.25 -33.35 -19.92
CA ASN A 1005 47.25 -34.41 -19.95
C ASN A 1005 46.70 -35.75 -19.46
N TYR A 1006 45.79 -35.73 -18.48
CA TYR A 1006 45.14 -36.93 -17.97
C TYR A 1006 44.24 -37.58 -19.02
N ILE A 1007 43.42 -36.78 -19.71
CA ILE A 1007 42.49 -37.25 -20.74
C ILE A 1007 43.25 -37.83 -21.93
N ASP A 1008 44.34 -37.18 -22.35
CA ASP A 1008 45.16 -37.70 -23.45
C ASP A 1008 45.67 -39.12 -23.14
N ARG A 1009 46.17 -39.35 -21.92
CA ARG A 1009 46.59 -40.68 -21.48
C ARG A 1009 45.43 -41.67 -21.38
N ALA A 1010 44.26 -41.22 -20.94
CA ALA A 1010 43.07 -42.07 -20.87
C ALA A 1010 42.65 -42.56 -22.28
N LEU A 1011 42.71 -41.67 -23.27
CA LEU A 1011 42.35 -41.94 -24.66
C LEU A 1011 43.41 -42.75 -25.43
N GLU A 1012 44.63 -42.95 -24.90
CA GLU A 1012 45.58 -43.92 -25.46
C GLU A 1012 45.02 -45.36 -25.43
N ASN A 1013 44.11 -45.66 -24.49
CA ASN A 1013 43.40 -46.92 -24.47
C ASN A 1013 42.33 -46.96 -25.59
N LYS A 1014 42.52 -47.85 -26.56
CA LYS A 1014 41.64 -48.02 -27.72
C LYS A 1014 40.16 -48.17 -27.36
N GLN A 1015 39.85 -48.84 -26.27
CA GLN A 1015 38.46 -49.08 -25.86
C GLN A 1015 37.79 -47.79 -25.34
N ILE A 1016 38.55 -46.94 -24.63
CA ILE A 1016 38.07 -45.66 -24.12
C ILE A 1016 37.94 -44.67 -25.28
N ALA A 1017 38.94 -44.61 -26.16
CA ALA A 1017 38.87 -43.80 -27.37
C ALA A 1017 37.64 -44.13 -28.23
N GLU A 1018 37.29 -45.41 -28.34
CA GLU A 1018 36.08 -45.84 -29.05
C GLU A 1018 34.80 -45.31 -28.39
N TRP A 1019 34.69 -45.32 -27.05
CA TRP A 1019 33.52 -44.81 -26.34
C TRP A 1019 33.27 -43.32 -26.51
N PHE A 1020 34.32 -42.54 -26.80
CA PHE A 1020 34.26 -41.09 -27.05
C PHE A 1020 34.44 -40.73 -28.54
N SER A 1021 34.26 -41.70 -29.45
CA SER A 1021 34.27 -41.44 -30.89
C SER A 1021 32.93 -40.87 -31.38
N SER A 1022 32.95 -40.12 -32.49
CA SER A 1022 31.77 -39.45 -33.06
C SER A 1022 30.77 -40.38 -33.75
N GLN A 1023 31.06 -41.69 -33.84
CA GLN A 1023 30.20 -42.67 -34.52
C GLN A 1023 28.98 -43.10 -33.67
N TRP A 1024 29.00 -42.84 -32.36
CA TRP A 1024 27.96 -43.27 -31.44
C TRP A 1024 26.90 -42.19 -31.21
N LYS A 1025 25.64 -42.62 -31.06
CA LYS A 1025 24.62 -41.81 -30.38
C LYS A 1025 24.84 -41.93 -28.87
N VAL A 1026 25.08 -40.82 -28.20
CA VAL A 1026 25.48 -40.76 -26.79
C VAL A 1026 24.34 -40.24 -25.91
N PHE A 1027 24.08 -40.93 -24.81
CA PHE A 1027 23.18 -40.52 -23.72
C PHE A 1027 23.99 -40.43 -22.42
N ASN A 1028 24.57 -39.26 -22.14
CA ASN A 1028 25.22 -39.01 -20.85
C ASN A 1028 24.17 -38.63 -19.82
N GLU A 1029 24.31 -39.12 -18.58
CA GLU A 1029 23.53 -38.66 -17.43
C GLU A 1029 22.00 -38.65 -17.72
N CYS A 1030 21.52 -39.66 -18.44
CA CYS A 1030 20.13 -39.76 -18.89
C CYS A 1030 19.37 -40.74 -17.99
N SER A 1031 18.40 -40.24 -17.22
CA SER A 1031 17.61 -41.07 -16.29
C SER A 1031 16.75 -42.09 -17.03
N ILE A 1032 16.77 -43.34 -16.55
CA ILE A 1032 15.87 -44.43 -16.90
C ILE A 1032 14.83 -44.53 -15.79
N LEU A 1033 13.55 -44.37 -16.15
CA LEU A 1033 12.42 -44.51 -15.22
C LEU A 1033 11.92 -45.95 -15.23
N TYR A 1034 11.68 -46.50 -14.04
CA TYR A 1034 11.07 -47.82 -13.88
C TYR A 1034 10.07 -47.82 -12.73
N TYR A 1035 9.07 -48.68 -12.80
CA TYR A 1035 8.06 -48.83 -11.76
C TYR A 1035 8.47 -49.95 -10.79
N ASP A 1036 8.60 -49.61 -9.52
CA ASP A 1036 8.94 -50.55 -8.45
C ASP A 1036 7.64 -51.13 -7.87
N GLU A 1037 7.25 -52.32 -8.34
CA GLU A 1037 5.99 -52.97 -7.98
C GLU A 1037 5.91 -53.32 -6.48
N GLU A 1038 7.04 -53.63 -5.83
CA GLU A 1038 7.06 -53.97 -4.40
C GLU A 1038 6.79 -52.76 -3.49
N GLN A 1039 7.16 -51.56 -3.96
CA GLN A 1039 7.04 -50.32 -3.19
C GLN A 1039 5.92 -49.39 -3.73
N GLY A 1040 5.26 -49.76 -4.83
CA GLY A 1040 4.16 -49.00 -5.43
C GLY A 1040 4.55 -47.61 -5.91
N GLN A 1041 5.79 -47.40 -6.35
CA GLN A 1041 6.31 -46.07 -6.72
C GLN A 1041 7.20 -46.09 -7.97
N VAL A 1042 7.19 -45.00 -8.73
CA VAL A 1042 8.13 -44.78 -9.84
C VAL A 1042 9.49 -44.40 -9.28
N ARG A 1043 10.55 -45.09 -9.73
CA ARG A 1043 11.93 -44.82 -9.36
C ARG A 1043 12.77 -44.51 -10.59
N GLU A 1044 13.87 -43.80 -10.39
CA GLU A 1044 14.81 -43.47 -11.45
C GLU A 1044 16.19 -44.08 -11.21
N ARG A 1045 16.86 -44.41 -12.31
CA ARG A 1045 18.24 -44.91 -12.36
C ARG A 1045 19.00 -44.16 -13.44
N ARG A 1046 20.14 -43.58 -13.09
CA ARG A 1046 20.92 -42.71 -13.98
C ARG A 1046 22.30 -43.30 -14.25
N PRO A 1047 22.52 -43.97 -15.40
CA PRO A 1047 23.86 -44.34 -15.83
C PRO A 1047 24.66 -43.11 -16.26
N ASP A 1048 25.98 -43.13 -16.02
CA ASP A 1048 26.86 -42.01 -16.39
C ASP A 1048 26.91 -41.81 -17.92
N ARG A 1049 27.03 -42.90 -18.69
CA ARG A 1049 27.03 -42.86 -20.16
C ARG A 1049 26.44 -44.12 -20.78
N VAL A 1050 25.58 -43.95 -21.77
CA VAL A 1050 25.10 -45.02 -22.66
C VAL A 1050 25.38 -44.65 -24.11
N ILE A 1051 25.99 -45.55 -24.87
CA ILE A 1051 26.29 -45.38 -26.31
C ILE A 1051 25.52 -46.38 -27.17
N TYR A 1052 25.05 -45.93 -28.35
CA TYR A 1052 24.22 -46.72 -29.25
C TYR A 1052 24.53 -46.45 -30.73
N ASP A 1053 24.68 -47.50 -31.54
CA ASP A 1053 24.95 -47.44 -32.99
C ASP A 1053 23.75 -47.89 -33.86
N GLY A 1054 22.59 -48.16 -33.26
CA GLY A 1054 21.43 -48.75 -33.95
C GLY A 1054 21.32 -50.27 -33.84
N LYS A 1055 22.35 -50.96 -33.33
CA LYS A 1055 22.37 -52.42 -33.18
C LYS A 1055 22.76 -52.90 -31.77
N GLN A 1056 23.64 -52.18 -31.08
CA GLN A 1056 24.16 -52.54 -29.76
C GLN A 1056 24.12 -51.33 -28.82
N MET A 1057 23.62 -51.53 -27.60
CA MET A 1057 23.72 -50.55 -26.51
C MET A 1057 24.86 -50.94 -25.56
N THR A 1058 25.67 -49.95 -25.20
CA THR A 1058 26.73 -50.13 -24.20
C THR A 1058 26.57 -49.15 -23.06
N VAL A 1059 26.41 -49.67 -21.84
CA VAL A 1059 26.39 -48.89 -20.60
C VAL A 1059 27.80 -48.78 -20.05
N ILE A 1060 28.21 -47.56 -19.72
CA ILE A 1060 29.52 -47.25 -19.17
C ILE A 1060 29.30 -46.42 -17.91
N ASP A 1061 29.83 -46.91 -16.80
CA ASP A 1061 29.71 -46.26 -15.49
C ASP A 1061 31.12 -45.98 -14.93
N PHE A 1062 31.33 -44.74 -14.50
CA PHE A 1062 32.61 -44.19 -14.12
C PHE A 1062 32.78 -44.24 -12.60
N LYS A 1063 33.88 -44.81 -12.12
CA LYS A 1063 34.18 -44.91 -10.68
C LYS A 1063 35.54 -44.32 -10.36
N THR A 1064 35.60 -43.57 -9.27
CA THR A 1064 36.81 -42.85 -8.81
C THR A 1064 37.46 -43.48 -7.59
N GLY A 1065 36.87 -44.55 -7.04
CA GLY A 1065 37.35 -45.28 -5.85
C GLY A 1065 37.77 -46.72 -6.12
N LYS A 1066 37.94 -47.51 -5.05
CA LYS A 1066 38.28 -48.94 -5.15
C LYS A 1066 37.19 -49.75 -5.84
N GLN A 1067 37.58 -50.85 -6.46
CA GLN A 1067 36.64 -51.80 -7.04
C GLN A 1067 35.78 -52.47 -5.96
N LEU A 1068 34.46 -52.40 -6.11
CA LEU A 1068 33.47 -52.96 -5.19
C LEU A 1068 32.44 -53.77 -5.98
N GLU A 1069 31.94 -54.86 -5.41
CA GLU A 1069 30.93 -55.72 -6.06
C GLU A 1069 29.63 -54.97 -6.38
N ARG A 1070 29.19 -54.07 -5.49
CA ARG A 1070 28.02 -53.20 -5.71
C ARG A 1070 28.08 -52.37 -7.00
N HIS A 1071 29.28 -52.04 -7.49
CA HIS A 1071 29.42 -51.31 -8.76
C HIS A 1071 29.01 -52.18 -9.95
N GLN A 1072 29.33 -53.48 -9.90
CA GLN A 1072 28.91 -54.42 -10.95
C GLN A 1072 27.41 -54.66 -10.90
N GLU A 1073 26.82 -54.76 -9.70
CA GLU A 1073 25.37 -54.87 -9.53
C GLU A 1073 24.63 -53.66 -10.11
N GLN A 1074 25.14 -52.45 -9.88
CA GLN A 1074 24.58 -51.22 -10.43
C GLN A 1074 24.55 -51.24 -11.97
N VAL A 1075 25.66 -51.64 -12.61
CA VAL A 1075 25.70 -51.75 -14.08
C VAL A 1075 24.80 -52.88 -14.59
N ARG A 1076 24.72 -54.03 -13.89
CA ARG A 1076 23.75 -55.10 -14.25
C ARG A 1076 22.31 -54.61 -14.18
N GLN A 1077 21.96 -53.80 -13.18
CA GLN A 1077 20.62 -53.19 -13.10
C GLN A 1077 20.34 -52.30 -14.31
N TYR A 1078 21.29 -51.44 -14.71
CA TYR A 1078 21.13 -50.62 -15.91
C TYR A 1078 20.97 -51.47 -17.17
N MET A 1079 21.75 -52.55 -17.30
CA MET A 1079 21.64 -53.48 -18.42
C MET A 1079 20.27 -54.18 -18.45
N ASN A 1080 19.75 -54.62 -17.31
CA ASN A 1080 18.42 -55.22 -17.22
C ASN A 1080 17.31 -54.23 -17.61
N LEU A 1081 17.38 -52.98 -17.13
CA LEU A 1081 16.40 -51.96 -17.49
C LEU A 1081 16.39 -51.67 -19.00
N LEU A 1082 17.56 -51.60 -19.63
CA LEU A 1082 17.64 -51.46 -21.09
C LEU A 1082 17.10 -52.70 -21.82
N TYR A 1083 17.28 -53.89 -21.25
CA TYR A 1083 16.72 -55.12 -21.80
C TYR A 1083 15.19 -55.11 -21.74
N ASP A 1084 14.62 -54.68 -20.61
CA ASP A 1084 13.18 -54.54 -20.41
C ASP A 1084 12.55 -53.48 -21.33
N MET A 1085 13.32 -52.45 -21.72
CA MET A 1085 12.94 -51.47 -22.73
C MET A 1085 12.93 -52.02 -24.17
N GLY A 1086 13.34 -53.28 -24.39
CA GLY A 1086 13.28 -53.97 -25.68
C GLY A 1086 14.59 -54.02 -26.47
N TYR A 1087 15.73 -53.64 -25.88
CA TYR A 1087 17.04 -53.75 -26.53
C TYR A 1087 17.65 -55.15 -26.33
N GLN A 1088 18.09 -55.82 -27.40
CA GLN A 1088 18.56 -57.21 -27.31
C GLN A 1088 20.08 -57.38 -27.16
N ASN A 1089 20.89 -56.46 -27.72
CA ASN A 1089 22.36 -56.53 -27.64
C ASN A 1089 22.88 -55.47 -26.67
N ILE A 1090 23.09 -55.86 -25.41
CA ILE A 1090 23.51 -54.95 -24.34
C ILE A 1090 24.86 -55.40 -23.76
N SER A 1091 25.80 -54.47 -23.62
CA SER A 1091 27.06 -54.70 -22.90
C SER A 1091 27.28 -53.64 -21.81
N GLY A 1092 27.87 -54.04 -20.69
CA GLY A 1092 28.15 -53.14 -19.57
C GLY A 1092 29.64 -53.08 -19.26
N TYR A 1093 30.13 -51.89 -18.93
CA TYR A 1093 31.50 -51.67 -18.49
C TYR A 1093 31.56 -50.73 -17.29
N LEU A 1094 32.46 -51.03 -16.38
CA LEU A 1094 32.91 -50.13 -15.34
C LEU A 1094 34.27 -49.58 -15.72
N TRP A 1095 34.41 -48.27 -15.70
CA TRP A 1095 35.70 -47.61 -15.88
C TRP A 1095 36.15 -46.98 -14.58
N TYR A 1096 37.20 -47.55 -13.99
CA TYR A 1096 37.87 -47.00 -12.81
C TYR A 1096 38.86 -45.94 -13.28
N ILE A 1097 38.40 -44.69 -13.27
CA ILE A 1097 39.06 -43.56 -13.91
C ILE A 1097 40.53 -43.50 -13.46
N GLN A 1098 40.80 -43.41 -12.16
CA GLN A 1098 42.16 -43.17 -11.62
C GLN A 1098 43.23 -44.15 -12.07
N ASN A 1099 42.91 -45.45 -12.13
CA ASN A 1099 43.87 -46.49 -12.48
C ASN A 1099 43.76 -46.90 -13.96
N ASN A 1100 42.91 -46.20 -14.72
CA ASN A 1100 42.53 -46.49 -16.09
C ASN A 1100 42.13 -47.97 -16.33
N ASN A 1101 41.47 -48.58 -15.34
CA ASN A 1101 41.11 -50.00 -15.37
C ASN A 1101 39.66 -50.18 -15.84
N ILE A 1102 39.45 -51.09 -16.79
CA ILE A 1102 38.14 -51.39 -17.36
C ILE A 1102 37.71 -52.78 -16.92
N VAL A 1103 36.52 -52.89 -16.33
CA VAL A 1103 35.91 -54.16 -15.94
C VAL A 1103 34.65 -54.36 -16.76
N LYS A 1104 34.63 -55.43 -17.57
CA LYS A 1104 33.43 -55.82 -18.30
C LYS A 1104 32.43 -56.49 -17.35
N VAL A 1105 31.18 -56.06 -17.40
CA VAL A 1105 30.08 -56.62 -16.61
C VAL A 1105 29.24 -57.49 -17.52
N SER A 1106 29.08 -58.76 -17.15
CA SER A 1106 28.16 -59.69 -17.80
C SER A 1106 26.80 -59.65 -17.10
N LEU A 1107 25.75 -59.71 -17.93
CA LEU A 1107 24.38 -60.02 -17.51
C LEU A 1107 24.32 -61.40 -16.86
#